data_AF-A0A9D5QIF9-F1
#
_entry.id   AF-A0A9D5QIF9-F1
#
_cell.length_a   1.000
_cell.length_b   1.000
_cell.length_c   1.000
_cell.angle_alpha   90.00
_cell.angle_beta   90.00
_cell.angle_gamma   90.00
#
_symmetry.space_group_name_H-M   'P 1'
#
loop_
_entity.id
_entity.type
_entity.pdbx_description
1 polymer ?
#
loop_
_entity_poly.entity_id
_entity_poly.type
_entity_poly.pdbx_seq_one_letter_code
_entity_poly.pdbx_strand_id
1 'polypeptide(L)'
;FQDTDGDGIGDFKGLTQRLDYLESLGITAIWLLPFFPSPLKDDGYDIADYFNIHLDYGTLKDFKEFLHVAHAKGIRVIIELVINHTSIEHSWFRRARVSPKKSSHRNFYVWSDHPDKYKDARIIFTDFETSNWQWDPIAKSYYWHRFYSHQPDLNFDNTAVQKQVFKVLDYWFSMGVDGLRLDAVPYLFEREGTNCENLPETHNFLKKLRAHVDKKFTNKMLLAEANQWPEDAYQYFGNGDECHMAFHFPLMPRMFMALQMEDNFPIVDILKTTPSIPDPCQWAMFLRNHDELTLEMVTDEERDYMYHVYAKDPRAKINAGIRRRLAPLMLNNRRKIELLNILLFSLPGTPVLYYGDEIGMGDNYYLGDRNGVRTPMQWSSDRNAGFSKANPQQLYLPIISEPEYHYEAINVENQERNLSSLLWWMKRVIGIRKKFKSFSRGSFIPVSSDNSKILAFVRHYEDETMLVCANLSRFTQVARLDLADFSGKKPEEIFSQNRLPTIHKTPYILTFGPYTHYWLLLIKEKKTLHADGKSKSLNLRFNQNWEELLKGKNRSVLEEKILPGYAPQCRWFGSKSKSIRKVRIIDDIRLSFQGEQFHLLFLAFDYKDGSPESYILPVSYASSHKAKEIAEGKSHSIIAHVISDSSEEGIIYESFLDEKFSAMLLQSLIKRKNSKGSSGELVFIQGKQCKKICSGDDMTPRPIKAEQSNTSICYDKKCILKLYRKIAEGTSPELETIRYLTDKAGYKNIPAYAGTIEYHIRKKPPYTIGLFQEYIEHEGDAWTLSLDSVAQYYERVLSHKHELPETPVEPLDLFDETKELPDYMNNLIGSIYPNLAALLGKRTAEMHTALGSKSAIPDFEPEPFSLLFQRSIYQSIRTLVHRTFQEAYRITAKAPPELRSDIAMIIESEDEILKRFDPLMKRKCSVDKIRIHGDYHLGQVLYTGKDFII
;
A
#
# COMPACT_ATOMS: atom_id res chain seq x y z
N PHE A 1 -10.22 35.68 -8.59
CA PHE A 1 -11.34 34.91 -7.99
C PHE A 1 -12.72 35.38 -8.48
N GLN A 2 -13.00 36.68 -8.47
CA GLN A 2 -14.21 37.29 -9.05
C GLN A 2 -13.86 38.69 -9.54
N ASP A 3 -14.27 39.05 -10.75
CA ASP A 3 -14.19 40.40 -11.32
C ASP A 3 -15.55 41.11 -11.12
N THR A 4 -15.55 42.36 -10.65
CA THR A 4 -16.77 43.16 -10.45
C THR A 4 -16.92 44.39 -11.32
N ASP A 5 -15.87 44.88 -11.97
CA ASP A 5 -15.93 46.07 -12.82
C ASP A 5 -15.85 45.76 -14.33
N GLY A 6 -15.60 44.50 -14.68
CA GLY A 6 -15.65 43.98 -16.04
C GLY A 6 -14.40 44.25 -16.85
N ASP A 7 -13.26 44.48 -16.20
CA ASP A 7 -11.96 44.65 -16.85
C ASP A 7 -11.26 43.32 -17.21
N GLY A 8 -11.75 42.19 -16.69
CA GLY A 8 -11.24 40.85 -16.92
C GLY A 8 -10.28 40.33 -15.82
N ILE A 9 -10.09 41.09 -14.74
CA ILE A 9 -9.17 40.79 -13.63
C ILE A 9 -9.97 40.68 -12.33
N GLY A 10 -9.57 39.76 -11.45
CA GLY A 10 -10.28 39.57 -10.18
C GLY A 10 -9.86 40.59 -9.12
N ASP A 11 -10.82 41.18 -8.42
CA ASP A 11 -10.57 42.31 -7.50
C ASP A 11 -11.08 42.05 -6.06
N PHE A 12 -10.70 42.91 -5.10
CA PHE A 12 -11.11 42.77 -3.68
C PHE A 12 -12.60 42.94 -3.43
N LYS A 13 -13.32 43.75 -4.22
CA LYS A 13 -14.78 43.87 -4.08
C LYS A 13 -15.45 42.58 -4.54
N GLY A 14 -14.96 41.99 -5.62
CA GLY A 14 -15.38 40.67 -6.09
C GLY A 14 -15.13 39.59 -5.06
N LEU A 15 -13.94 39.55 -4.47
CA LEU A 15 -13.64 38.59 -3.39
C LEU A 15 -14.59 38.79 -2.19
N THR A 16 -14.87 40.04 -1.81
CA THR A 16 -15.80 40.38 -0.73
C THR A 16 -17.22 39.84 -1.01
N GLN A 17 -17.71 39.98 -2.24
CA GLN A 17 -19.03 39.44 -2.65
C GLN A 17 -19.10 37.90 -2.59
N ARG A 18 -17.96 37.21 -2.61
CA ARG A 18 -17.88 35.75 -2.56
C ARG A 18 -17.55 35.19 -1.16
N LEU A 19 -17.49 36.03 -0.13
CA LEU A 19 -17.28 35.56 1.25
C LEU A 19 -18.41 34.66 1.76
N ASP A 20 -19.66 34.89 1.33
CA ASP A 20 -20.80 34.01 1.68
C ASP A 20 -20.59 32.58 1.18
N TYR A 21 -20.01 32.43 -0.02
CA TYR A 21 -19.67 31.11 -0.57
C TYR A 21 -18.58 30.42 0.27
N LEU A 22 -17.52 31.14 0.64
CA LEU A 22 -16.42 30.59 1.44
C LEU A 22 -16.86 30.23 2.87
N GLU A 23 -17.73 31.05 3.47
CA GLU A 23 -18.39 30.76 4.75
C GLU A 23 -19.25 29.50 4.64
N SER A 24 -20.08 29.40 3.59
CA SER A 24 -20.92 28.23 3.31
C SER A 24 -20.10 26.96 3.09
N LEU A 25 -18.91 27.08 2.47
CA LEU A 25 -17.96 25.98 2.29
C LEU A 25 -17.41 25.48 3.65
N GLY A 26 -17.42 26.32 4.68
CA GLY A 26 -16.98 26.00 6.03
C GLY A 26 -15.56 26.46 6.35
N ILE A 27 -14.94 27.27 5.48
CA ILE A 27 -13.60 27.84 5.61
C ILE A 27 -13.53 28.75 6.85
N THR A 28 -12.37 28.80 7.49
CA THR A 28 -12.13 29.62 8.70
C THR A 28 -10.97 30.61 8.54
N ALA A 29 -10.18 30.47 7.48
CA ALA A 29 -9.11 31.38 7.11
C ALA A 29 -8.96 31.40 5.59
N ILE A 30 -8.68 32.57 5.03
CA ILE A 30 -8.32 32.75 3.62
C ILE A 30 -6.84 33.12 3.57
N TRP A 31 -6.08 32.37 2.78
CA TRP A 31 -4.72 32.75 2.40
C TRP A 31 -4.76 33.38 1.00
N LEU A 32 -4.34 34.63 0.93
CA LEU A 32 -4.24 35.40 -0.31
C LEU A 32 -2.82 35.34 -0.87
N LEU A 33 -2.72 35.03 -2.16
CA LEU A 33 -1.51 35.20 -2.97
C LEU A 33 -1.10 36.68 -3.04
N PRO A 34 0.10 37.02 -3.55
CA PRO A 34 0.57 38.40 -3.55
C PRO A 34 -0.38 39.32 -4.34
N PHE A 35 -0.84 40.39 -3.67
CA PHE A 35 -1.71 41.40 -4.28
C PHE A 35 -1.04 42.79 -4.32
N PHE A 36 0.27 42.83 -4.09
CA PHE A 36 1.07 44.05 -4.05
C PHE A 36 1.34 44.57 -5.47
N PRO A 37 1.63 45.86 -5.66
CA PRO A 37 2.21 46.37 -6.90
C PRO A 37 3.41 45.53 -7.33
N SER A 38 3.38 45.06 -8.57
CA SER A 38 4.32 44.12 -9.16
C SER A 38 4.20 44.25 -10.69
N PRO A 39 5.25 43.98 -11.48
CA PRO A 39 5.14 43.86 -12.92
C PRO A 39 4.55 42.50 -13.37
N LEU A 40 4.16 41.64 -12.42
CA LEU A 40 3.50 40.34 -12.60
C LEU A 40 4.30 39.35 -13.46
N LYS A 41 5.64 39.44 -13.45
CA LYS A 41 6.49 38.50 -14.20
C LYS A 41 6.60 37.15 -13.51
N ASP A 42 6.38 37.12 -12.20
CA ASP A 42 6.13 35.92 -11.41
C ASP A 42 4.79 36.06 -10.66
N ASP A 43 3.77 36.56 -11.36
CA ASP A 43 2.38 36.64 -10.89
C ASP A 43 2.20 37.31 -9.51
N GLY A 44 3.03 38.32 -9.22
CA GLY A 44 2.96 39.10 -7.98
C GLY A 44 4.03 38.78 -6.95
N TYR A 45 4.75 37.66 -7.07
CA TYR A 45 5.87 37.32 -6.16
C TYR A 45 7.07 38.26 -6.34
N ASP A 46 7.21 38.87 -7.51
CA ASP A 46 8.13 39.97 -7.78
C ASP A 46 7.55 41.32 -7.30
N ILE A 47 7.54 41.54 -5.98
CA ILE A 47 6.95 42.74 -5.35
C ILE A 47 7.76 44.01 -5.66
N ALA A 48 7.08 45.06 -6.14
CA ALA A 48 7.62 46.39 -6.40
C ALA A 48 7.28 47.44 -5.32
N ASP A 49 6.23 47.22 -4.51
CA ASP A 49 5.89 48.01 -3.32
C ASP A 49 5.11 47.19 -2.28
N TYR A 50 5.68 46.99 -1.09
CA TYR A 50 5.05 46.20 -0.02
C TYR A 50 3.88 46.88 0.70
N PHE A 51 3.67 48.19 0.53
CA PHE A 51 2.76 48.97 1.38
C PHE A 51 1.43 49.34 0.70
N ASN A 52 1.23 48.88 -0.53
CA ASN A 52 0.08 49.24 -1.35
C ASN A 52 -0.53 48.01 -2.02
N ILE A 53 -1.65 48.22 -2.72
CA ILE A 53 -2.38 47.19 -3.48
C ILE A 53 -2.10 47.41 -4.98
N HIS A 54 -1.96 46.33 -5.74
CA HIS A 54 -1.87 46.39 -7.21
C HIS A 54 -3.13 47.05 -7.76
N LEU A 55 -3.00 47.93 -8.75
CA LEU A 55 -4.12 48.73 -9.26
C LEU A 55 -5.29 47.86 -9.75
N ASP A 56 -4.97 46.76 -10.42
CA ASP A 56 -5.94 45.80 -10.95
C ASP A 56 -6.75 45.07 -9.85
N TYR A 57 -6.27 45.04 -8.60
CA TYR A 57 -6.99 44.39 -7.50
C TYR A 57 -7.83 45.37 -6.67
N GLY A 58 -7.74 46.67 -6.96
CA GLY A 58 -8.44 47.75 -6.28
C GLY A 58 -7.52 48.58 -5.37
N THR A 59 -8.08 49.10 -4.28
CA THR A 59 -7.38 50.04 -3.40
C THR A 59 -7.18 49.46 -2.00
N LEU A 60 -6.32 50.12 -1.21
CA LEU A 60 -6.15 49.80 0.21
C LEU A 60 -7.46 49.89 1.01
N LYS A 61 -8.40 50.75 0.59
CA LYS A 61 -9.72 50.84 1.20
C LYS A 61 -10.54 49.59 0.93
N ASP A 62 -10.50 49.08 -0.29
CA ASP A 62 -11.21 47.86 -0.68
C ASP A 62 -10.66 46.64 0.08
N PHE A 63 -9.34 46.56 0.28
CA PHE A 63 -8.74 45.52 1.13
C PHE A 63 -9.20 45.61 2.59
N LYS A 64 -9.25 46.82 3.17
CA LYS A 64 -9.74 47.01 4.55
C LYS A 64 -11.20 46.62 4.71
N GLU A 65 -12.03 46.92 3.71
CA GLU A 65 -13.43 46.50 3.68
C GLU A 65 -13.53 44.97 3.61
N PHE A 66 -12.79 44.34 2.69
CA PHE A 66 -12.70 42.88 2.61
C PHE A 66 -12.31 42.26 3.95
N LEU A 67 -11.27 42.78 4.59
CA LEU A 67 -10.78 42.30 5.89
C LEU A 67 -11.85 42.43 6.97
N HIS A 68 -12.56 43.57 7.01
CA HIS A 68 -13.64 43.81 7.96
C HIS A 68 -14.80 42.81 7.78
N VAL A 69 -15.26 42.61 6.53
CA VAL A 69 -16.36 41.69 6.22
C VAL A 69 -15.95 40.23 6.49
N ALA A 70 -14.71 39.84 6.17
CA ALA A 70 -14.18 38.52 6.48
C ALA A 70 -14.18 38.27 8.00
N HIS A 71 -13.69 39.22 8.79
CA HIS A 71 -13.69 39.13 10.25
C HIS A 71 -15.11 39.10 10.84
N ALA A 72 -16.05 39.86 10.29
CA ALA A 72 -17.45 39.84 10.70
C ALA A 72 -18.10 38.45 10.53
N LYS A 73 -17.60 37.65 9.58
CA LYS A 73 -17.99 36.25 9.34
C LYS A 73 -17.13 35.23 10.10
N GLY A 74 -16.21 35.69 10.95
CA GLY A 74 -15.29 34.82 11.68
C GLY A 74 -14.22 34.16 10.80
N ILE A 75 -13.95 34.72 9.60
CA ILE A 75 -12.93 34.24 8.68
C ILE A 75 -11.65 35.06 8.88
N ARG A 76 -10.55 34.40 9.22
CA ARG A 76 -9.22 35.00 9.35
C ARG A 76 -8.61 35.28 7.98
N VAL A 77 -7.72 36.26 7.88
CA VAL A 77 -7.01 36.59 6.62
C VAL A 77 -5.51 36.45 6.82
N ILE A 78 -4.90 35.62 5.97
CA ILE A 78 -3.47 35.39 5.86
C ILE A 78 -3.02 35.96 4.51
N ILE A 79 -1.89 36.65 4.46
CA ILE A 79 -1.34 37.19 3.21
C ILE A 79 0.08 36.66 3.01
N GLU A 80 0.57 36.75 1.77
CA GLU A 80 1.98 36.54 1.47
C GLU A 80 2.87 37.63 2.06
N LEU A 81 4.04 37.21 2.52
CA LEU A 81 5.16 38.07 2.78
C LEU A 81 6.41 37.51 2.11
N VAL A 82 6.69 37.97 0.89
CA VAL A 82 7.91 37.65 0.15
C VAL A 82 9.06 38.45 0.73
N ILE A 83 9.86 37.80 1.59
CA ILE A 83 10.96 38.47 2.29
C ILE A 83 12.33 38.17 1.69
N ASN A 84 12.46 37.13 0.87
CA ASN A 84 13.75 36.75 0.27
C ASN A 84 14.22 37.77 -0.77
N HIS A 85 13.31 38.22 -1.63
CA HIS A 85 13.64 39.01 -2.82
C HIS A 85 12.59 40.09 -3.07
N THR A 86 12.89 40.99 -4.02
CA THR A 86 11.96 42.01 -4.53
C THR A 86 12.03 42.05 -6.06
N SER A 87 11.10 42.69 -6.74
CA SER A 87 11.26 43.02 -8.16
C SER A 87 12.49 43.92 -8.42
N ILE A 88 13.13 43.78 -9.59
CA ILE A 88 14.07 44.80 -10.11
C ILE A 88 13.43 46.19 -10.25
N GLU A 89 12.10 46.26 -10.29
CA GLU A 89 11.35 47.51 -10.34
C GLU A 89 11.14 48.15 -8.96
N HIS A 90 11.41 47.41 -7.89
CA HIS A 90 11.30 47.91 -6.53
C HIS A 90 12.20 49.13 -6.32
N SER A 91 11.69 50.13 -5.61
CA SER A 91 12.42 51.38 -5.39
C SER A 91 13.79 51.17 -4.70
N TRP A 92 13.92 50.08 -3.94
CA TRP A 92 15.17 49.67 -3.31
C TRP A 92 16.20 49.23 -4.35
N PHE A 93 15.85 48.35 -5.29
CA PHE A 93 16.78 47.87 -6.31
C PHE A 93 17.17 48.98 -7.30
N ARG A 94 16.19 49.77 -7.74
CA ARG A 94 16.44 50.93 -8.62
C ARG A 94 17.44 51.91 -7.99
N ARG A 95 17.38 52.13 -6.68
CA ARG A 95 18.39 52.92 -5.95
C ARG A 95 19.71 52.17 -5.79
N ALA A 96 19.68 50.89 -5.45
CA ALA A 96 20.89 50.08 -5.22
C ALA A 96 21.79 50.02 -6.46
N ARG A 97 21.21 49.79 -7.64
CA ARG A 97 21.97 49.61 -8.89
C ARG A 97 22.71 50.87 -9.37
N VAL A 98 22.20 52.06 -9.05
CA VAL A 98 22.87 53.35 -9.36
C VAL A 98 23.76 53.87 -8.22
N SER A 99 23.66 53.27 -7.02
CA SER A 99 24.42 53.74 -5.86
C SER A 99 25.87 53.24 -5.89
N PRO A 100 26.84 54.02 -5.34
CA PRO A 100 28.23 53.60 -5.27
C PRO A 100 28.42 52.26 -4.53
N LYS A 101 29.46 51.51 -4.92
CA LYS A 101 29.86 50.27 -4.22
C LYS A 101 30.04 50.56 -2.72
N LYS A 102 29.60 49.62 -1.87
CA LYS A 102 29.62 49.70 -0.39
C LYS A 102 28.69 50.73 0.27
N SER A 103 27.91 51.49 -0.48
CA SER A 103 26.91 52.40 0.11
C SER A 103 25.76 51.62 0.79
N SER A 104 25.08 52.26 1.73
CA SER A 104 23.94 51.65 2.44
C SER A 104 22.83 51.19 1.50
N HIS A 105 22.53 51.98 0.46
CA HIS A 105 21.54 51.63 -0.56
C HIS A 105 22.02 50.51 -1.49
N ARG A 106 23.32 50.46 -1.83
CA ARG A 106 23.88 49.36 -2.63
C ARG A 106 23.76 48.02 -1.90
N ASN A 107 24.07 48.02 -0.61
CA ASN A 107 24.11 46.83 0.24
C ASN A 107 22.71 46.31 0.64
N PHE A 108 21.63 46.83 0.06
CA PHE A 108 20.29 46.22 0.22
C PHE A 108 20.16 44.90 -0.53
N TYR A 109 21.01 44.66 -1.53
CA TYR A 109 21.06 43.44 -2.34
C TYR A 109 22.46 42.83 -2.30
N VAL A 110 22.55 41.58 -2.74
CA VAL A 110 23.81 40.83 -2.77
C VAL A 110 24.50 41.05 -4.12
N TRP A 111 25.73 41.58 -4.10
CA TRP A 111 26.50 41.93 -5.29
C TRP A 111 27.84 41.20 -5.34
N SER A 112 28.31 40.90 -6.55
CA SER A 112 29.65 40.35 -6.80
C SER A 112 30.25 40.90 -8.09
N ASP A 113 31.58 40.95 -8.16
CA ASP A 113 32.31 41.31 -9.38
C ASP A 113 32.43 40.10 -10.34
N HIS A 114 32.30 38.88 -9.83
CA HIS A 114 32.34 37.62 -10.58
C HIS A 114 31.17 36.70 -10.18
N PRO A 115 30.64 35.87 -11.10
CA PRO A 115 29.54 34.96 -10.82
C PRO A 115 29.98 33.66 -10.12
N ASP A 116 31.22 33.61 -9.61
CA ASP A 116 31.85 32.41 -9.07
C ASP A 116 31.54 32.13 -7.59
N LYS A 117 30.76 32.99 -6.93
CA LYS A 117 30.41 32.81 -5.51
C LYS A 117 29.24 31.84 -5.35
N TYR A 118 29.23 31.10 -4.23
CA TYR A 118 28.13 30.21 -3.85
C TYR A 118 27.86 29.08 -4.87
N LYS A 119 28.94 28.46 -5.38
CA LYS A 119 28.86 27.46 -6.47
C LYS A 119 28.05 26.21 -6.12
N ASP A 120 27.91 25.89 -4.83
CA ASP A 120 27.19 24.70 -4.36
C ASP A 120 25.68 24.92 -4.22
N ALA A 121 25.20 26.17 -4.40
CA ALA A 121 23.78 26.47 -4.40
C ALA A 121 23.13 26.04 -5.74
N ARG A 122 22.07 25.23 -5.66
CA ARG A 122 21.31 24.79 -6.83
C ARG A 122 20.54 25.94 -7.48
N ILE A 123 20.20 25.77 -8.76
CA ILE A 123 19.25 26.62 -9.49
C ILE A 123 17.85 26.03 -9.29
N ILE A 124 16.89 26.84 -8.84
CA ILE A 124 15.51 26.38 -8.56
C ILE A 124 14.72 26.30 -9.88
N PHE A 125 14.71 27.39 -10.66
CA PHE A 125 14.01 27.48 -11.95
C PHE A 125 14.91 27.06 -13.12
N THR A 126 15.27 25.78 -13.15
CA THR A 126 16.20 25.18 -14.13
C THR A 126 15.77 25.35 -15.58
N ASP A 127 14.47 25.52 -15.84
CA ASP A 127 13.94 25.67 -17.20
C ASP A 127 14.11 27.10 -17.75
N PHE A 128 14.41 28.07 -16.88
CA PHE A 128 14.43 29.50 -17.22
C PHE A 128 15.76 30.19 -16.90
N GLU A 129 16.42 29.78 -15.82
CA GLU A 129 17.65 30.41 -15.34
C GLU A 129 18.85 29.49 -15.54
N THR A 130 19.97 30.06 -15.99
CA THR A 130 21.22 29.33 -16.23
C THR A 130 22.25 29.55 -15.11
N SER A 131 22.00 30.54 -14.24
CA SER A 131 22.83 30.91 -13.12
C SER A 131 21.97 31.63 -12.08
N ASN A 132 22.41 31.57 -10.82
CA ASN A 132 21.86 32.41 -9.74
C ASN A 132 22.51 33.81 -9.69
N TRP A 133 23.38 34.13 -10.66
CA TRP A 133 24.01 35.44 -10.81
C TRP A 133 23.67 36.07 -12.15
N GLN A 134 23.10 37.27 -12.12
CA GLN A 134 22.79 38.04 -13.32
C GLN A 134 23.62 39.33 -13.38
N TRP A 135 24.20 39.62 -14.56
CA TRP A 135 24.94 40.86 -14.78
C TRP A 135 24.00 42.06 -14.88
N ASP A 136 24.23 43.10 -14.07
CA ASP A 136 23.54 44.37 -14.17
C ASP A 136 24.41 45.41 -14.92
N PRO A 137 23.96 45.90 -16.10
CA PRO A 137 24.76 46.80 -16.94
C PRO A 137 24.93 48.22 -16.34
N ILE A 138 24.04 48.65 -15.45
CA ILE A 138 24.09 49.96 -14.79
C ILE A 138 25.08 49.90 -13.63
N ALA A 139 24.92 48.87 -12.82
CA ALA A 139 25.70 48.64 -11.61
C ALA A 139 27.12 48.13 -11.91
N LYS A 140 27.35 47.62 -13.13
CA LYS A 140 28.59 46.96 -13.59
C LYS A 140 29.07 45.89 -12.61
N SER A 141 28.13 45.06 -12.15
CA SER A 141 28.36 43.96 -11.20
C SER A 141 27.26 42.92 -11.38
N TYR A 142 27.53 41.70 -10.95
CA TYR A 142 26.52 40.64 -10.83
C TYR A 142 25.71 40.85 -9.54
N TYR A 143 24.42 40.55 -9.58
CA TYR A 143 23.58 40.43 -8.39
C TYR A 143 23.02 39.00 -8.27
N TRP A 144 22.79 38.59 -7.02
CA TRP A 144 22.26 37.27 -6.69
C TRP A 144 20.73 37.23 -6.86
N HIS A 145 20.23 36.11 -7.35
CA HIS A 145 18.80 35.76 -7.35
C HIS A 145 18.64 34.24 -7.23
N ARG A 146 17.75 33.78 -6.37
CA ARG A 146 17.41 32.33 -6.26
C ARG A 146 16.32 31.88 -7.21
N PHE A 147 15.48 32.83 -7.60
CA PHE A 147 14.35 32.66 -8.51
C PHE A 147 14.70 33.30 -9.86
N TYR A 148 13.77 34.00 -10.50
CA TYR A 148 14.05 34.68 -11.76
C TYR A 148 15.05 35.83 -11.59
N SER A 149 15.78 36.13 -12.65
CA SER A 149 16.69 37.27 -12.72
C SER A 149 16.00 38.60 -12.40
N HIS A 150 14.71 38.76 -12.68
CA HIS A 150 13.97 39.96 -12.28
C HIS A 150 13.55 40.00 -10.80
N GLN A 151 13.96 39.04 -9.98
CA GLN A 151 13.74 38.93 -8.53
C GLN A 151 15.06 38.95 -7.75
N PRO A 152 15.78 40.08 -7.71
CA PRO A 152 17.03 40.21 -6.95
C PRO A 152 16.82 39.97 -5.45
N ASP A 153 17.70 39.16 -4.87
CA ASP A 153 17.66 38.75 -3.46
C ASP A 153 18.11 39.89 -2.53
N LEU A 154 17.36 40.05 -1.44
CA LEU A 154 17.66 41.01 -0.39
C LEU A 154 18.83 40.50 0.46
N ASN A 155 19.73 41.41 0.82
CA ASN A 155 20.90 41.06 1.62
C ASN A 155 20.56 41.06 3.12
N PHE A 156 20.29 39.89 3.70
CA PHE A 156 19.96 39.77 5.12
C PHE A 156 21.15 39.96 6.09
N ASP A 157 22.40 39.92 5.62
CA ASP A 157 23.55 40.36 6.45
C ASP A 157 23.45 41.86 6.79
N ASN A 158 22.73 42.63 5.98
CA ASN A 158 22.46 44.03 6.25
C ASN A 158 21.29 44.21 7.24
N THR A 159 21.59 44.61 8.46
CA THR A 159 20.56 44.90 9.49
C THR A 159 19.52 45.96 9.07
N ALA A 160 19.82 46.82 8.09
CA ALA A 160 18.84 47.76 7.54
C ALA A 160 17.73 47.04 6.75
N VAL A 161 18.06 45.95 6.03
CA VAL A 161 17.10 45.09 5.33
C VAL A 161 16.18 44.41 6.34
N GLN A 162 16.75 43.78 7.37
CA GLN A 162 15.98 43.15 8.47
C GLN A 162 14.98 44.12 9.11
N LYS A 163 15.39 45.39 9.34
CA LYS A 163 14.50 46.44 9.86
C LYS A 163 13.37 46.82 8.91
N GLN A 164 13.57 46.77 7.60
CA GLN A 164 12.50 47.02 6.64
C GLN A 164 11.50 45.86 6.63
N VAL A 165 11.96 44.62 6.72
CA VAL A 165 11.08 43.44 6.84
C VAL A 165 10.18 43.56 8.07
N PHE A 166 10.72 43.94 9.24
CA PHE A 166 9.88 44.20 10.43
C PHE A 166 8.84 45.30 10.22
N LYS A 167 9.19 46.37 9.47
CA LYS A 167 8.23 47.46 9.17
C LYS A 167 7.10 47.00 8.26
N VAL A 168 7.39 46.18 7.25
CA VAL A 168 6.36 45.63 6.35
C VAL A 168 5.40 44.74 7.14
N LEU A 169 5.95 43.83 7.94
CA LEU A 169 5.15 42.96 8.80
C LEU A 169 4.28 43.79 9.77
N ASP A 170 4.89 44.79 10.43
CA ASP A 170 4.19 45.65 11.39
C ASP A 170 3.03 46.39 10.74
N TYR A 171 3.20 46.85 9.51
CA TYR A 171 2.18 47.58 8.76
C TYR A 171 0.93 46.72 8.55
N TRP A 172 1.09 45.49 8.06
CA TRP A 172 -0.03 44.59 7.76
C TRP A 172 -0.70 44.04 9.01
N PHE A 173 0.08 43.65 10.04
CA PHE A 173 -0.50 43.22 11.31
C PHE A 173 -1.23 44.34 12.05
N SER A 174 -0.72 45.58 12.00
CA SER A 174 -1.42 46.74 12.57
C SER A 174 -2.71 47.07 11.83
N MET A 175 -2.82 46.67 10.55
CA MET A 175 -4.04 46.83 9.76
C MET A 175 -5.13 45.81 10.12
N GLY A 176 -4.75 44.67 10.70
CA GLY A 176 -5.68 43.64 11.16
C GLY A 176 -5.44 42.25 10.56
N VAL A 177 -4.52 42.09 9.61
CA VAL A 177 -4.14 40.78 9.03
C VAL A 177 -3.81 39.79 10.14
N ASP A 178 -4.28 38.55 10.04
CA ASP A 178 -4.19 37.55 11.10
C ASP A 178 -2.94 36.67 11.01
N GLY A 179 -2.38 36.51 9.83
CA GLY A 179 -1.15 35.76 9.65
C GLY A 179 -0.40 36.11 8.37
N LEU A 180 0.85 35.67 8.31
CA LEU A 180 1.73 35.86 7.17
C LEU A 180 2.30 34.51 6.73
N ARG A 181 2.14 34.16 5.46
CA ARG A 181 2.96 33.12 4.84
C ARG A 181 4.30 33.75 4.49
N LEU A 182 5.35 33.24 5.08
CA LEU A 182 6.71 33.64 4.79
C LEU A 182 7.18 32.81 3.60
N ASP A 183 7.22 33.44 2.44
CA ASP A 183 7.62 32.84 1.18
C ASP A 183 9.15 32.72 1.09
N ALA A 184 9.64 31.63 0.49
CA ALA A 184 11.05 31.43 0.20
C ALA A 184 11.98 31.49 1.42
N VAL A 185 11.49 31.15 2.62
CA VAL A 185 12.26 31.29 3.88
C VAL A 185 13.57 30.51 3.95
N PRO A 186 13.79 29.38 3.25
CA PRO A 186 15.08 28.69 3.34
C PRO A 186 16.27 29.46 2.78
N TYR A 187 16.02 30.53 2.02
CA TYR A 187 17.01 31.11 1.13
C TYR A 187 17.55 32.47 1.58
N LEU A 188 17.17 32.97 2.77
CA LEU A 188 17.43 34.37 3.18
C LEU A 188 18.91 34.75 3.30
N PHE A 189 19.80 33.80 3.61
CA PHE A 189 21.23 34.04 3.79
C PHE A 189 22.05 33.10 2.92
N GLU A 190 23.18 33.59 2.40
CA GLU A 190 24.11 32.82 1.59
C GLU A 190 25.51 32.75 2.23
N ARG A 191 26.17 31.60 2.12
CA ARG A 191 27.53 31.35 2.65
C ARG A 191 28.34 30.50 1.69
N GLU A 192 29.61 30.85 1.51
CA GLU A 192 30.55 30.04 0.72
C GLU A 192 30.75 28.65 1.33
N GLY A 193 30.87 27.64 0.47
CA GLY A 193 31.03 26.24 0.89
C GLY A 193 29.76 25.60 1.46
N THR A 194 28.60 26.20 1.22
CA THR A 194 27.28 25.68 1.61
C THR A 194 26.33 25.71 0.41
N ASN A 195 25.24 24.94 0.47
CA ASN A 195 24.17 25.00 -0.53
C ASN A 195 23.30 26.29 -0.43
N CYS A 196 23.57 27.17 0.54
CA CYS A 196 22.80 28.40 0.80
C CYS A 196 21.31 28.15 1.08
N GLU A 197 20.99 27.03 1.73
CA GLU A 197 19.64 26.71 2.19
C GLU A 197 19.67 26.34 3.68
N ASN A 198 18.60 26.66 4.43
CA ASN A 198 18.44 26.27 5.84
C ASN A 198 19.59 26.73 6.77
N LEU A 199 20.27 27.83 6.43
CA LEU A 199 21.44 28.28 7.20
C LEU A 199 21.06 28.69 8.63
N PRO A 200 21.93 28.49 9.63
CA PRO A 200 21.67 28.89 11.01
C PRO A 200 21.30 30.38 11.16
N GLU A 201 21.87 31.25 10.34
CA GLU A 201 21.54 32.69 10.31
C GLU A 201 20.10 32.97 9.88
N THR A 202 19.58 32.19 8.92
CA THR A 202 18.17 32.22 8.51
C THR A 202 17.27 31.92 9.69
N HIS A 203 17.49 30.80 10.38
CA HIS A 203 16.74 30.43 11.59
C HIS A 203 16.85 31.48 12.70
N ASN A 204 18.07 32.01 12.93
CA ASN A 204 18.29 33.08 13.91
C ASN A 204 17.51 34.37 13.58
N PHE A 205 17.36 34.70 12.29
CA PHE A 205 16.50 35.81 11.87
C PHE A 205 15.02 35.50 12.10
N LEU A 206 14.56 34.28 11.78
CA LEU A 206 13.17 33.88 12.02
C LEU A 206 12.80 33.90 13.52
N LYS A 207 13.73 33.53 14.42
CA LYS A 207 13.55 33.70 15.87
C LYS A 207 13.36 35.15 16.27
N LYS A 208 14.17 36.05 15.71
CA LYS A 208 14.02 37.50 15.94
C LYS A 208 12.69 38.01 15.41
N LEU A 209 12.28 37.54 14.24
CA LEU A 209 11.00 37.88 13.63
C LEU A 209 9.83 37.43 14.51
N ARG A 210 9.84 36.17 14.97
CA ARG A 210 8.83 35.64 15.88
C ARG A 210 8.78 36.38 17.20
N ALA A 211 9.91 36.61 17.85
CA ALA A 211 9.97 37.36 19.10
C ALA A 211 9.46 38.80 18.94
N HIS A 212 9.70 39.43 17.78
CA HIS A 212 9.14 40.75 17.45
C HIS A 212 7.61 40.71 17.31
N VAL A 213 7.08 39.69 16.64
CA VAL A 213 5.62 39.46 16.52
C VAL A 213 4.99 39.26 17.89
N ASP A 214 5.47 38.29 18.66
CA ASP A 214 4.88 37.91 19.96
C ASP A 214 4.93 39.07 20.97
N LYS A 215 5.94 39.94 20.88
CA LYS A 215 6.06 41.13 21.72
C LYS A 215 5.02 42.21 21.39
N LYS A 216 4.64 42.35 20.13
CA LYS A 216 3.86 43.50 19.63
C LYS A 216 2.41 43.16 19.30
N PHE A 217 2.14 41.92 18.90
CA PHE A 217 0.84 41.49 18.44
C PHE A 217 0.45 40.17 19.11
N THR A 218 -0.82 40.06 19.50
CA THR A 218 -1.39 38.84 20.09
C THR A 218 -2.15 38.04 19.04
N ASN A 219 -2.10 36.70 19.13
CA ASN A 219 -2.85 35.78 18.27
C ASN A 219 -2.61 36.00 16.77
N LYS A 220 -1.36 36.27 16.37
CA LYS A 220 -0.92 36.30 14.98
C LYS A 220 -0.20 35.02 14.61
N MET A 221 -0.19 34.69 13.33
CA MET A 221 0.36 33.43 12.83
C MET A 221 1.47 33.70 11.79
N LEU A 222 2.55 32.92 11.85
CA LEU A 222 3.61 32.87 10.85
C LEU A 222 3.65 31.46 10.26
N LEU A 223 3.52 31.36 8.93
CA LEU A 223 3.51 30.11 8.17
C LEU A 223 4.74 30.05 7.27
N ALA A 224 5.66 29.12 7.51
CA ALA A 224 6.83 28.91 6.67
C ALA A 224 6.47 28.13 5.40
N GLU A 225 6.87 28.67 4.25
CA GLU A 225 7.07 27.88 3.04
C GLU A 225 8.51 27.34 3.00
N ALA A 226 8.70 26.15 3.56
CA ALA A 226 9.96 25.43 3.52
C ALA A 226 9.77 24.08 2.79
N ASN A 227 9.92 24.09 1.47
CA ASN A 227 9.94 22.86 0.66
C ASN A 227 11.28 22.14 0.84
N GLN A 228 11.42 21.41 1.94
CA GLN A 228 12.65 20.75 2.38
C GLN A 228 12.35 19.31 2.84
N TRP A 229 13.39 18.50 3.05
CA TRP A 229 13.23 17.17 3.67
C TRP A 229 12.66 17.27 5.10
N PRO A 230 12.00 16.23 5.65
CA PRO A 230 11.36 16.29 6.96
C PRO A 230 12.24 16.85 8.09
N GLU A 231 13.50 16.42 8.13
CA GLU A 231 14.54 16.79 9.09
C GLU A 231 14.96 18.27 9.01
N ASP A 232 14.70 18.93 7.89
CA ASP A 232 14.99 20.36 7.71
C ASP A 232 13.71 21.19 7.84
N ALA A 233 12.60 20.71 7.28
CA ALA A 233 11.30 21.38 7.34
C ALA A 233 10.81 21.56 8.79
N TYR A 234 11.06 20.60 9.70
CA TYR A 234 10.66 20.76 11.10
C TYR A 234 11.47 21.84 11.84
N GLN A 235 12.70 22.14 11.40
CA GLN A 235 13.57 23.11 12.08
C GLN A 235 12.97 24.53 12.06
N TYR A 236 12.12 24.83 11.09
CA TYR A 236 11.39 26.11 10.99
C TYR A 236 10.37 26.36 12.10
N PHE A 237 10.09 25.36 12.94
CA PHE A 237 9.36 25.56 14.19
C PHE A 237 10.25 26.07 15.33
N GLY A 238 11.58 25.91 15.22
CA GLY A 238 12.51 26.12 16.31
C GLY A 238 12.15 25.26 17.51
N ASN A 239 12.27 25.83 18.72
CA ASN A 239 11.72 25.25 19.95
C ASN A 239 10.32 25.81 20.27
N GLY A 240 9.55 26.14 19.23
CA GLY A 240 8.29 26.89 19.32
C GLY A 240 8.46 28.41 19.19
N ASP A 241 9.68 28.85 18.90
CA ASP A 241 10.15 30.25 18.87
C ASP A 241 10.50 30.76 17.47
N GLU A 242 10.17 30.01 16.40
CA GLU A 242 10.27 30.45 15.00
C GLU A 242 8.87 30.57 14.38
N CYS A 243 8.51 29.73 13.41
CA CYS A 243 7.19 29.77 12.78
C CYS A 243 6.15 29.01 13.60
N HIS A 244 4.90 29.49 13.56
CA HIS A 244 3.77 28.80 14.18
C HIS A 244 3.37 27.59 13.33
N MET A 245 3.47 27.75 12.01
CA MET A 245 3.10 26.74 11.04
C MET A 245 4.19 26.57 9.99
N ALA A 246 4.28 25.38 9.41
CA ALA A 246 5.06 25.10 8.22
C ALA A 246 4.25 24.18 7.30
N PHE A 247 4.41 24.29 5.99
CA PHE A 247 3.78 23.35 5.05
C PHE A 247 4.40 21.96 5.16
N HIS A 248 3.57 20.93 5.19
CA HIS A 248 4.03 19.54 5.22
C HIS A 248 4.38 19.04 3.80
N PHE A 249 5.31 19.73 3.12
CA PHE A 249 5.80 19.37 1.79
C PHE A 249 6.25 17.91 1.66
N PRO A 250 6.96 17.30 2.65
CA PRO A 250 7.40 15.92 2.51
C PRO A 250 6.28 14.89 2.31
N LEU A 251 5.12 15.13 2.93
CA LEU A 251 3.99 14.22 2.93
C LEU A 251 3.14 14.33 1.67
N MET A 252 3.04 15.53 1.08
CA MET A 252 2.17 15.80 -0.07
C MET A 252 2.46 14.84 -1.25
N PRO A 253 3.71 14.70 -1.78
CA PRO A 253 3.98 13.79 -2.89
C PRO A 253 3.71 12.32 -2.54
N ARG A 254 3.99 11.93 -1.29
CA ARG A 254 3.82 10.56 -0.80
C ARG A 254 2.36 10.14 -0.76
N MET A 255 1.43 11.08 -0.56
CA MET A 255 -0.01 10.80 -0.69
C MET A 255 -0.41 10.39 -2.12
N PHE A 256 0.13 11.06 -3.14
CA PHE A 256 -0.11 10.71 -4.54
C PHE A 256 0.56 9.38 -4.89
N MET A 257 1.81 9.18 -4.48
CA MET A 257 2.53 7.92 -4.68
C MET A 257 1.79 6.73 -4.07
N ALA A 258 1.42 6.82 -2.78
CA ALA A 258 0.73 5.77 -2.05
C ALA A 258 -0.59 5.36 -2.73
N LEU A 259 -1.34 6.33 -3.25
CA LEU A 259 -2.56 6.08 -3.98
C LEU A 259 -2.33 5.30 -5.28
N GLN A 260 -1.29 5.64 -6.04
CA GLN A 260 -1.01 4.97 -7.31
C GLN A 260 -0.34 3.60 -7.12
N MET A 261 0.57 3.48 -6.14
CA MET A 261 1.21 2.24 -5.76
C MET A 261 0.23 1.25 -5.12
N GLU A 262 -0.92 1.74 -4.63
CA GLU A 262 -1.84 1.02 -3.76
C GLU A 262 -1.10 0.47 -2.52
N ASP A 263 -0.28 1.31 -1.89
CA ASP A 263 0.53 0.96 -0.74
C ASP A 263 0.57 2.12 0.25
N ASN A 264 0.27 1.85 1.52
CA ASN A 264 0.29 2.85 2.59
C ASN A 264 1.72 3.22 3.03
N PHE A 265 2.72 2.45 2.64
CA PHE A 265 4.10 2.59 3.11
C PHE A 265 4.66 4.01 2.91
N PRO A 266 4.56 4.67 1.74
CA PRO A 266 5.12 6.01 1.55
C PRO A 266 4.55 7.06 2.52
N ILE A 267 3.28 6.93 2.91
CA ILE A 267 2.63 7.83 3.89
C ILE A 267 3.09 7.49 5.31
N VAL A 268 3.09 6.21 5.68
CA VAL A 268 3.45 5.77 7.03
C VAL A 268 4.91 6.04 7.33
N ASP A 269 5.79 5.79 6.36
CA ASP A 269 7.23 5.98 6.48
C ASP A 269 7.58 7.46 6.68
N ILE A 270 7.08 8.35 5.82
CA ILE A 270 7.37 9.78 5.93
C ILE A 270 6.80 10.40 7.22
N LEU A 271 5.65 9.93 7.70
CA LEU A 271 5.07 10.39 8.97
C LEU A 271 5.85 9.87 10.19
N LYS A 272 6.51 8.71 10.09
CA LYS A 272 7.36 8.16 11.16
C LYS A 272 8.72 8.85 11.22
N THR A 273 9.27 9.24 10.07
CA THR A 273 10.56 9.94 9.98
C THR A 273 10.43 11.43 10.28
N THR A 274 9.24 12.01 10.11
CA THR A 274 8.99 13.41 10.47
C THR A 274 9.08 13.60 11.99
N PRO A 275 10.00 14.46 12.49
CA PRO A 275 10.15 14.68 13.93
C PRO A 275 8.90 15.30 14.58
N SER A 276 8.76 15.09 15.89
CA SER A 276 7.70 15.74 16.67
C SER A 276 7.89 17.26 16.70
N ILE A 277 6.80 18.00 16.53
CA ILE A 277 6.81 19.47 16.56
C ILE A 277 6.53 19.99 17.98
N PRO A 278 6.95 21.22 18.32
CA PRO A 278 6.58 21.86 19.58
C PRO A 278 5.06 22.03 19.73
N ASP A 279 4.55 21.91 20.96
CA ASP A 279 3.11 22.04 21.29
C ASP A 279 2.37 23.27 20.71
N PRO A 280 2.96 24.50 20.65
CA PRO A 280 2.27 25.66 20.07
C PRO A 280 2.27 25.67 18.53
N CYS A 281 2.97 24.73 17.88
CA CYS A 281 3.16 24.69 16.43
C CYS A 281 2.18 23.73 15.74
N GLN A 282 2.06 23.86 14.41
CA GLN A 282 1.14 23.04 13.63
C GLN A 282 1.56 22.88 12.17
N TRP A 283 1.46 21.68 11.61
CA TRP A 283 1.63 21.47 10.17
C TRP A 283 0.47 22.07 9.35
N ALA A 284 0.77 22.71 8.22
CA ALA A 284 -0.18 23.06 7.18
C ALA A 284 -0.20 21.94 6.11
N MET A 285 -1.33 21.26 6.03
CA MET A 285 -1.54 20.12 5.13
C MET A 285 -2.18 20.59 3.83
N PHE A 286 -1.74 20.09 2.67
CA PHE A 286 -2.31 20.47 1.38
C PHE A 286 -2.13 19.34 0.36
N LEU A 287 -2.96 19.35 -0.68
CA LEU A 287 -2.84 18.43 -1.82
C LEU A 287 -2.19 19.10 -3.03
N ARG A 288 -2.65 20.32 -3.34
CA ARG A 288 -2.18 21.16 -4.43
C ARG A 288 -2.19 22.63 -3.98
N ASN A 289 -1.52 23.47 -4.74
CA ASN A 289 -1.39 24.90 -4.52
C ASN A 289 -1.34 25.61 -5.89
N HIS A 290 -0.94 26.88 -5.89
CA HIS A 290 -0.80 27.72 -7.07
C HIS A 290 0.46 27.41 -7.90
N ASP A 291 1.36 26.56 -7.39
CA ASP A 291 2.55 26.09 -8.10
C ASP A 291 2.34 24.69 -8.69
N GLU A 292 3.40 24.13 -9.27
CA GLU A 292 3.45 22.73 -9.65
C GLU A 292 3.41 21.79 -8.42
N LEU A 293 3.12 20.52 -8.67
CA LEU A 293 3.37 19.46 -7.71
C LEU A 293 4.89 19.29 -7.67
N THR A 294 5.54 19.95 -6.72
CA THR A 294 6.99 19.92 -6.56
C THR A 294 7.47 18.50 -6.22
N LEU A 295 8.54 18.09 -6.90
CA LEU A 295 9.27 16.83 -6.73
C LEU A 295 10.75 17.13 -6.47
N GLU A 296 11.07 18.28 -5.87
CA GLU A 296 12.43 18.63 -5.46
C GLU A 296 12.90 17.72 -4.31
N MET A 297 12.07 17.60 -3.27
CA MET A 297 12.38 16.88 -2.03
C MET A 297 11.85 15.44 -2.05
N VAL A 298 12.11 14.76 -3.16
CA VAL A 298 11.93 13.32 -3.35
C VAL A 298 13.21 12.73 -3.96
N THR A 299 13.41 11.42 -3.81
CA THR A 299 14.52 10.74 -4.48
C THR A 299 14.33 10.72 -6.00
N ASP A 300 15.42 10.52 -6.75
CA ASP A 300 15.37 10.47 -8.21
C ASP A 300 14.43 9.37 -8.74
N GLU A 301 14.42 8.19 -8.10
CA GLU A 301 13.52 7.09 -8.47
C GLU A 301 12.04 7.43 -8.22
N GLU A 302 11.73 8.09 -7.09
CA GLU A 302 10.38 8.57 -6.79
C GLU A 302 9.94 9.65 -7.78
N ARG A 303 10.84 10.56 -8.16
CA ARG A 303 10.58 11.61 -9.16
C ARG A 303 10.25 11.02 -10.51
N ASP A 304 11.05 10.07 -10.98
CA ASP A 304 10.83 9.37 -12.25
C ASP A 304 9.51 8.58 -12.25
N TYR A 305 9.20 7.91 -11.14
CA TYR A 305 7.91 7.25 -10.94
C TYR A 305 6.74 8.24 -11.05
N MET A 306 6.82 9.36 -10.33
CA MET A 306 5.79 10.40 -10.34
C MET A 306 5.58 10.98 -11.74
N TYR A 307 6.66 11.24 -12.47
CA TYR A 307 6.57 11.68 -13.86
C TYR A 307 5.90 10.66 -14.77
N HIS A 308 6.26 9.38 -14.67
CA HIS A 308 5.69 8.34 -15.50
C HIS A 308 4.18 8.18 -15.28
N VAL A 309 3.74 8.30 -14.04
CA VAL A 309 2.33 8.13 -13.65
C VAL A 309 1.49 9.36 -13.98
N TYR A 310 1.94 10.53 -13.55
CA TYR A 310 1.10 11.74 -13.46
C TYR A 310 1.37 12.77 -14.58
N ALA A 311 2.51 12.68 -15.26
CA ALA A 311 2.94 13.60 -16.32
C ALA A 311 3.24 12.87 -17.64
N LYS A 312 2.21 12.20 -18.19
CA LYS A 312 2.31 11.49 -19.49
C LYS A 312 2.67 12.42 -20.65
N ASP A 313 2.10 13.63 -20.67
CA ASP A 313 2.53 14.68 -21.60
C ASP A 313 3.77 15.38 -21.00
N PRO A 314 4.93 15.38 -21.69
CA PRO A 314 6.13 16.07 -21.22
C PRO A 314 5.90 17.56 -20.91
N ARG A 315 4.95 18.22 -21.59
CA ARG A 315 4.62 19.63 -21.34
C ARG A 315 3.98 19.86 -19.98
N ALA A 316 3.44 18.84 -19.33
CA ALA A 316 2.93 18.96 -17.96
C ALA A 316 4.05 19.01 -16.90
N LYS A 317 5.30 18.75 -17.29
CA LYS A 317 6.49 18.91 -16.44
C LYS A 317 6.97 20.35 -16.51
N ILE A 318 7.46 20.86 -15.38
CA ILE A 318 8.12 22.17 -15.29
C ILE A 318 9.06 22.14 -14.09
N ASN A 319 10.26 22.70 -14.24
CA ASN A 319 11.34 22.62 -13.25
C ASN A 319 11.51 21.16 -12.79
N ALA A 320 11.51 20.93 -11.47
CA ALA A 320 11.45 19.61 -10.86
C ALA A 320 10.04 19.26 -10.36
N GLY A 321 8.97 19.44 -11.17
CA GLY A 321 7.60 19.13 -10.75
C GLY A 321 6.56 18.98 -11.87
N ILE A 322 5.28 18.89 -11.48
CA ILE A 322 4.15 18.62 -12.38
C ILE A 322 3.08 19.71 -12.26
N ARG A 323 2.91 20.54 -13.29
CA ARG A 323 1.98 21.70 -13.32
C ARG A 323 0.53 21.31 -13.67
N ARG A 324 -0.09 20.49 -12.83
CA ARG A 324 -1.48 20.04 -12.98
C ARG A 324 -2.32 20.26 -11.72
N ARG A 325 -3.63 20.40 -11.88
CA ARG A 325 -4.62 20.48 -10.79
C ARG A 325 -4.96 19.10 -10.23
N LEU A 326 -5.64 19.06 -9.08
CA LEU A 326 -5.98 17.81 -8.38
C LEU A 326 -6.88 16.90 -9.22
N ALA A 327 -7.98 17.42 -9.78
CA ALA A 327 -8.92 16.58 -10.54
C ALA A 327 -8.26 15.97 -11.80
N PRO A 328 -7.50 16.74 -12.62
CA PRO A 328 -6.76 16.17 -13.74
C PRO A 328 -5.65 15.18 -13.36
N LEU A 329 -4.94 15.38 -12.23
CA LEU A 329 -4.00 14.39 -11.69
C LEU A 329 -4.71 13.07 -11.34
N MET A 330 -5.95 13.14 -10.87
CA MET A 330 -6.78 11.98 -10.53
C MET A 330 -7.53 11.39 -11.73
N LEU A 331 -7.31 11.89 -12.95
CA LEU A 331 -8.07 11.53 -14.15
C LEU A 331 -9.58 11.68 -13.94
N ASN A 332 -9.96 12.76 -13.25
CA ASN A 332 -11.32 13.10 -12.84
C ASN A 332 -12.05 11.99 -12.05
N ASN A 333 -11.31 11.04 -11.46
CA ASN A 333 -11.91 9.99 -10.66
C ASN A 333 -12.37 10.55 -9.31
N ARG A 334 -13.67 10.77 -9.20
CA ARG A 334 -14.29 11.32 -7.99
C ARG A 334 -13.89 10.60 -6.70
N ARG A 335 -13.83 9.26 -6.69
CA ARG A 335 -13.49 8.52 -5.46
C ARG A 335 -12.05 8.75 -5.03
N LYS A 336 -11.12 8.92 -5.98
CA LYS A 336 -9.72 9.30 -5.67
C LYS A 336 -9.64 10.70 -5.07
N ILE A 337 -10.38 11.66 -5.65
CA ILE A 337 -10.46 13.04 -5.15
C ILE A 337 -11.01 13.06 -3.71
N GLU A 338 -12.09 12.32 -3.45
CA GLU A 338 -12.67 12.19 -2.11
C GLU A 338 -11.69 11.55 -1.12
N LEU A 339 -11.04 10.45 -1.51
CA LEU A 339 -10.07 9.76 -0.66
C LEU A 339 -8.90 10.65 -0.25
N LEU A 340 -8.30 11.38 -1.20
CA LEU A 340 -7.20 12.30 -0.89
C LEU A 340 -7.66 13.46 0.00
N ASN A 341 -8.88 13.99 -0.21
CA ASN A 341 -9.44 15.01 0.68
C ASN A 341 -9.74 14.46 2.08
N ILE A 342 -10.18 13.21 2.20
CA ILE A 342 -10.36 12.57 3.51
C ILE A 342 -9.03 12.44 4.24
N LEU A 343 -7.97 12.06 3.55
CA LEU A 343 -6.62 12.04 4.14
C LEU A 343 -6.16 13.44 4.53
N LEU A 344 -6.31 14.45 3.65
CA LEU A 344 -6.03 15.85 3.95
C LEU A 344 -6.74 16.32 5.23
N PHE A 345 -8.00 15.93 5.41
CA PHE A 345 -8.81 16.33 6.56
C PHE A 345 -8.56 15.54 7.83
N SER A 346 -7.92 14.37 7.75
CA SER A 346 -7.77 13.46 8.88
C SER A 346 -6.34 13.22 9.34
N LEU A 347 -5.32 13.58 8.56
CA LEU A 347 -3.92 13.60 8.97
C LEU A 347 -3.62 14.76 9.94
N PRO A 348 -2.54 14.68 10.73
CA PRO A 348 -2.23 15.69 11.75
C PRO A 348 -1.84 17.03 11.10
N GLY A 349 -2.69 18.04 11.28
CA GLY A 349 -2.41 19.40 10.82
C GLY A 349 -3.68 20.21 10.51
N THR A 350 -3.46 21.39 9.94
CA THR A 350 -4.51 22.28 9.42
C THR A 350 -4.57 22.16 7.90
N PRO A 351 -5.70 21.71 7.32
CA PRO A 351 -5.85 21.52 5.88
C PRO A 351 -6.00 22.86 5.16
N VAL A 352 -5.30 23.00 4.04
CA VAL A 352 -5.37 24.10 3.08
C VAL A 352 -5.96 23.57 1.79
N LEU A 353 -7.04 24.21 1.33
CA LEU A 353 -7.70 23.89 0.07
C LEU A 353 -7.33 24.93 -0.98
N TYR A 354 -6.98 24.47 -2.18
CA TYR A 354 -6.74 25.36 -3.30
C TYR A 354 -8.06 25.67 -4.01
N TYR A 355 -8.29 26.94 -4.35
CA TYR A 355 -9.58 27.40 -4.87
C TYR A 355 -9.99 26.64 -6.13
N GLY A 356 -11.21 26.14 -6.19
CA GLY A 356 -11.74 25.38 -7.32
C GLY A 356 -11.53 23.87 -7.23
N ASP A 357 -10.65 23.37 -6.36
CA ASP A 357 -10.52 21.92 -6.14
C ASP A 357 -11.79 21.34 -5.48
N GLU A 358 -12.54 22.15 -4.72
CA GLU A 358 -13.83 21.77 -4.11
C GLU A 358 -14.96 21.54 -5.12
N ILE A 359 -14.81 22.05 -6.35
CA ILE A 359 -15.69 21.75 -7.48
C ILE A 359 -15.02 20.84 -8.51
N GLY A 360 -13.72 20.54 -8.38
CA GLY A 360 -12.99 19.67 -9.30
C GLY A 360 -12.60 20.37 -10.59
N MET A 361 -12.17 21.64 -10.51
CA MET A 361 -11.64 22.38 -11.66
C MET A 361 -10.46 21.65 -12.33
N GLY A 362 -10.39 21.79 -13.66
CA GLY A 362 -9.30 21.30 -14.47
C GLY A 362 -8.08 22.22 -14.48
N ASP A 363 -7.18 22.00 -15.43
CA ASP A 363 -6.02 22.85 -15.70
C ASP A 363 -5.89 23.17 -17.19
N ASN A 364 -5.00 24.11 -17.52
CA ASN A 364 -4.56 24.39 -18.88
C ASN A 364 -3.04 24.58 -18.91
N TYR A 365 -2.29 23.49 -18.87
CA TYR A 365 -0.82 23.51 -18.83
C TYR A 365 -0.15 24.09 -20.10
N TYR A 366 -0.92 24.53 -21.10
CA TYR A 366 -0.42 25.26 -22.28
C TYR A 366 -0.21 26.76 -22.05
N LEU A 367 -0.71 27.33 -20.96
CA LEU A 367 -0.66 28.78 -20.69
C LEU A 367 0.73 29.33 -20.29
N GLY A 368 1.76 28.48 -20.32
CA GLY A 368 3.11 28.87 -19.91
C GLY A 368 3.27 28.90 -18.39
N ASP A 369 4.51 28.67 -17.94
CA ASP A 369 4.88 28.55 -16.53
C ASP A 369 3.86 27.73 -15.70
N ARG A 370 3.35 28.27 -14.58
CA ARG A 370 2.38 27.64 -13.67
C ARG A 370 0.95 28.16 -13.86
N ASN A 371 0.72 29.08 -14.81
CA ASN A 371 -0.57 29.73 -15.06
C ASN A 371 -1.71 28.74 -15.37
N GLY A 372 -1.37 27.55 -15.86
CA GLY A 372 -2.34 26.50 -16.14
C GLY A 372 -3.19 26.06 -14.95
N VAL A 373 -2.72 26.22 -13.71
CA VAL A 373 -3.51 25.92 -12.50
C VAL A 373 -4.15 27.15 -11.87
N ARG A 374 -3.92 28.34 -12.43
CA ARG A 374 -4.34 29.64 -11.89
C ARG A 374 -5.47 30.28 -12.70
N THR A 375 -6.22 29.50 -13.48
CA THR A 375 -7.34 30.01 -14.31
C THR A 375 -8.49 30.56 -13.46
N PRO A 376 -9.36 31.43 -14.02
CA PRO A 376 -10.47 32.01 -13.27
C PRO A 376 -11.41 30.97 -12.64
N MET A 377 -11.95 31.28 -11.46
CA MET A 377 -12.92 30.42 -10.75
C MET A 377 -14.21 30.23 -11.58
N GLN A 378 -14.77 29.02 -11.58
CA GLN A 378 -15.95 28.67 -12.38
C GLN A 378 -17.24 28.77 -11.55
N TRP A 379 -17.91 29.92 -11.60
CA TRP A 379 -19.11 30.22 -10.80
C TRP A 379 -20.41 29.71 -11.40
N SER A 380 -20.64 29.93 -12.69
CA SER A 380 -21.86 29.51 -13.41
C SER A 380 -21.54 29.03 -14.82
N SER A 381 -22.55 28.58 -15.56
CA SER A 381 -22.46 28.27 -16.99
C SER A 381 -22.54 29.51 -17.88
N ASP A 382 -22.61 30.72 -17.31
CA ASP A 382 -22.66 31.94 -18.10
C ASP A 382 -21.30 32.27 -18.71
N ARG A 383 -21.29 33.31 -19.55
CA ARG A 383 -20.08 33.89 -20.14
C ARG A 383 -18.95 34.01 -19.11
N ASN A 384 -17.74 33.60 -19.52
CA ASN A 384 -16.54 33.57 -18.69
C ASN A 384 -16.75 32.80 -17.38
N ALA A 385 -17.58 31.75 -17.37
CA ALA A 385 -17.93 30.98 -16.18
C ALA A 385 -18.53 31.81 -15.02
N GLY A 386 -19.15 32.96 -15.32
CA GLY A 386 -19.64 33.89 -14.29
C GLY A 386 -18.54 34.63 -13.51
N PHE A 387 -17.27 34.47 -13.89
CA PHE A 387 -16.14 35.19 -13.28
C PHE A 387 -16.13 36.68 -13.63
N SER A 388 -16.43 37.03 -14.87
CA SER A 388 -16.34 38.40 -15.40
C SER A 388 -17.35 38.64 -16.53
N LYS A 389 -17.77 39.90 -16.72
CA LYS A 389 -18.57 40.32 -17.89
C LYS A 389 -17.73 40.83 -19.07
N ALA A 390 -16.40 40.91 -18.91
CA ALA A 390 -15.46 41.39 -19.91
C ALA A 390 -15.50 40.60 -21.22
N ASN A 391 -14.89 41.13 -22.29
CA ASN A 391 -14.56 40.32 -23.47
C ASN A 391 -13.72 39.11 -23.03
N PRO A 392 -14.04 37.87 -23.43
CA PRO A 392 -13.22 36.70 -23.08
C PRO A 392 -11.73 36.86 -23.42
N GLN A 393 -11.41 37.65 -24.44
CA GLN A 393 -10.02 37.96 -24.83
C GLN A 393 -9.31 38.97 -23.90
N GLN A 394 -10.05 39.67 -23.04
CA GLN A 394 -9.52 40.61 -22.05
C GLN A 394 -9.31 39.97 -20.68
N LEU A 395 -9.72 38.72 -20.48
CA LEU A 395 -9.47 38.02 -19.22
C LEU A 395 -7.97 37.90 -18.96
N TYR A 396 -7.54 38.10 -17.72
CA TYR A 396 -6.12 37.95 -17.34
C TYR A 396 -5.56 36.56 -17.71
N LEU A 397 -6.39 35.52 -17.55
CA LEU A 397 -6.17 34.19 -18.06
C LEU A 397 -7.49 33.63 -18.62
N PRO A 398 -7.44 32.79 -19.66
CA PRO A 398 -8.64 32.20 -20.21
C PRO A 398 -9.28 31.21 -19.21
N ILE A 399 -10.60 31.06 -19.32
CA ILE A 399 -11.36 30.00 -18.66
C ILE A 399 -11.00 28.63 -19.24
N ILE A 400 -11.24 27.56 -18.48
CA ILE A 400 -11.01 26.19 -18.95
C ILE A 400 -12.10 25.81 -19.95
N SER A 401 -11.69 25.53 -21.18
CA SER A 401 -12.57 25.14 -22.30
C SER A 401 -12.40 23.67 -22.71
N GLU A 402 -11.62 22.87 -21.98
CA GLU A 402 -11.49 21.44 -22.24
C GLU A 402 -12.80 20.71 -21.91
N PRO A 403 -13.32 19.83 -22.78
CA PRO A 403 -14.63 19.19 -22.57
C PRO A 403 -14.83 18.50 -21.22
N GLU A 404 -13.79 17.86 -20.68
CA GLU A 404 -13.88 17.12 -19.40
C GLU A 404 -14.06 18.05 -18.18
N TYR A 405 -13.51 19.26 -18.24
CA TYR A 405 -13.51 20.22 -17.13
C TYR A 405 -14.24 21.54 -17.47
N HIS A 406 -15.00 21.53 -18.57
CA HIS A 406 -15.65 22.72 -19.13
C HIS A 406 -16.56 23.37 -18.09
N TYR A 407 -16.49 24.69 -17.98
CA TYR A 407 -17.24 25.46 -16.98
C TYR A 407 -18.76 25.29 -17.06
N GLU A 408 -19.33 24.99 -18.23
CA GLU A 408 -20.76 24.68 -18.35
C GLU A 408 -21.18 23.42 -17.57
N ALA A 409 -20.26 22.46 -17.40
CA ALA A 409 -20.47 21.25 -16.61
C ALA A 409 -19.97 21.44 -15.17
N ILE A 410 -18.76 21.96 -15.00
CA ILE A 410 -18.08 22.13 -13.71
C ILE A 410 -18.18 23.59 -13.27
N ASN A 411 -19.21 23.94 -12.49
CA ASN A 411 -19.30 25.25 -11.87
C ASN A 411 -20.04 25.18 -10.53
N VAL A 412 -19.88 26.23 -9.71
CA VAL A 412 -20.50 26.34 -8.39
C VAL A 412 -22.02 26.23 -8.48
N GLU A 413 -22.67 27.00 -9.34
CA GLU A 413 -24.14 27.04 -9.45
C GLU A 413 -24.75 25.65 -9.72
N ASN A 414 -24.21 24.90 -10.68
CA ASN A 414 -24.64 23.55 -11.00
C ASN A 414 -24.41 22.60 -9.81
N GLN A 415 -23.27 22.72 -9.13
CA GLN A 415 -22.95 21.87 -8.00
C GLN A 415 -23.74 22.23 -6.74
N GLU A 416 -24.16 23.48 -6.55
CA GLU A 416 -25.06 23.87 -5.46
C GLU A 416 -26.47 23.31 -5.64
N ARG A 417 -26.95 23.20 -6.89
CA ARG A 417 -28.24 22.59 -7.22
C ARG A 417 -28.23 21.06 -7.07
N ASN A 418 -27.07 20.42 -7.26
CA ASN A 418 -26.92 18.97 -7.12
C ASN A 418 -26.39 18.56 -5.74
N LEU A 419 -27.25 18.06 -4.86
CA LEU A 419 -26.90 17.61 -3.49
C LEU A 419 -25.86 16.46 -3.42
N SER A 420 -25.59 15.80 -4.54
CA SER A 420 -24.56 14.75 -4.67
C SER A 420 -23.23 15.25 -5.27
N SER A 421 -23.09 16.56 -5.48
CA SER A 421 -21.91 17.19 -6.08
C SER A 421 -20.64 17.09 -5.23
N LEU A 422 -19.49 17.53 -5.78
CA LEU A 422 -18.23 17.61 -5.01
C LEU A 422 -18.32 18.68 -3.95
N LEU A 423 -18.89 19.82 -4.33
CA LEU A 423 -19.09 20.94 -3.43
C LEU A 423 -19.91 20.54 -2.20
N TRP A 424 -21.05 19.86 -2.37
CA TRP A 424 -21.87 19.43 -1.24
C TRP A 424 -21.19 18.36 -0.37
N TRP A 425 -20.43 17.45 -1.00
CA TRP A 425 -19.63 16.49 -0.27
C TRP A 425 -18.54 17.17 0.56
N MET A 426 -17.82 18.15 -0.02
CA MET A 426 -16.80 18.95 0.67
C MET A 426 -17.39 19.73 1.84
N LYS A 427 -18.50 20.47 1.63
CA LYS A 427 -19.25 21.16 2.68
C LYS A 427 -19.58 20.24 3.85
N ARG A 428 -20.07 19.03 3.55
CA ARG A 428 -20.44 18.02 4.56
C ARG A 428 -19.23 17.52 5.34
N VAL A 429 -18.14 17.15 4.66
CA VAL A 429 -16.94 16.61 5.30
C VAL A 429 -16.25 17.66 6.17
N ILE A 430 -16.11 18.90 5.68
CA ILE A 430 -15.58 20.02 6.46
C ILE A 430 -16.46 20.27 7.69
N GLY A 431 -17.78 20.32 7.51
CA GLY A 431 -18.73 20.51 8.61
C GLY A 431 -18.64 19.42 9.69
N ILE A 432 -18.42 18.16 9.30
CA ILE A 432 -18.19 17.05 10.24
C ILE A 432 -16.84 17.17 10.91
N ARG A 433 -15.76 17.44 10.16
CA ARG A 433 -14.41 17.63 10.71
C ARG A 433 -14.40 18.68 11.83
N LYS A 434 -15.11 19.80 11.66
CA LYS A 434 -15.21 20.88 12.66
C LYS A 434 -15.84 20.46 13.99
N LYS A 435 -16.58 19.34 14.03
CA LYS A 435 -17.18 18.81 15.27
C LYS A 435 -16.20 18.02 16.14
N PHE A 436 -15.07 17.56 15.57
CA PHE A 436 -14.13 16.69 16.26
C PHE A 436 -12.74 17.34 16.33
N LYS A 437 -12.32 17.68 17.54
CA LYS A 437 -11.00 18.30 17.78
C LYS A 437 -9.86 17.32 17.50
N SER A 438 -10.11 16.02 17.61
CA SER A 438 -9.13 14.97 17.32
C SER A 438 -8.47 15.11 15.94
N PHE A 439 -9.17 15.57 14.90
CA PHE A 439 -8.56 15.81 13.59
C PHE A 439 -7.58 16.99 13.58
N SER A 440 -7.86 18.02 14.36
CA SER A 440 -7.06 19.25 14.39
C SER A 440 -5.92 19.23 15.40
N ARG A 441 -6.10 18.57 16.55
CA ARG A 441 -5.18 18.61 17.69
C ARG A 441 -4.78 17.23 18.20
N GLY A 442 -5.38 16.16 17.69
CA GLY A 442 -5.13 14.83 18.20
C GLY A 442 -3.78 14.28 17.75
N SER A 443 -3.23 13.40 18.57
CA SER A 443 -2.04 12.61 18.22
C SER A 443 -2.31 11.75 16.98
N PHE A 444 -1.25 11.27 16.35
CA PHE A 444 -1.31 10.29 15.27
C PHE A 444 -0.75 8.97 15.78
N ILE A 445 -1.59 7.94 15.83
CA ILE A 445 -1.21 6.59 16.28
C ILE A 445 -1.44 5.65 15.10
N PRO A 446 -0.40 5.19 14.39
CA PRO A 446 -0.58 4.26 13.28
C PRO A 446 -1.19 2.95 13.79
N VAL A 447 -2.17 2.43 13.06
CA VAL A 447 -2.82 1.15 13.35
C VAL A 447 -2.27 0.10 12.40
N SER A 448 -1.73 -0.98 12.96
CA SER A 448 -1.17 -2.07 12.14
C SER A 448 -2.29 -2.78 11.39
N SER A 449 -2.05 -3.04 10.10
CA SER A 449 -2.95 -3.73 9.18
C SER A 449 -2.19 -4.89 8.53
N ASP A 450 -2.84 -6.04 8.36
CA ASP A 450 -2.30 -7.15 7.57
C ASP A 450 -2.33 -6.91 6.04
N ASN A 451 -2.93 -5.79 5.61
CA ASN A 451 -3.05 -5.38 4.22
C ASN A 451 -2.46 -3.98 4.01
N SER A 452 -1.35 -3.89 3.27
CA SER A 452 -0.65 -2.62 2.98
C SER A 452 -1.46 -1.66 2.13
N LYS A 453 -2.50 -2.13 1.44
CA LYS A 453 -3.43 -1.26 0.69
C LYS A 453 -4.34 -0.42 1.58
N ILE A 454 -4.45 -0.78 2.86
CA ILE A 454 -5.27 -0.07 3.84
C ILE A 454 -4.39 0.78 4.74
N LEU A 455 -4.51 2.09 4.63
CA LEU A 455 -3.95 3.02 5.61
C LEU A 455 -4.93 3.13 6.78
N ALA A 456 -4.48 2.78 7.99
CA ALA A 456 -5.28 2.92 9.21
C ALA A 456 -4.49 3.63 10.30
N PHE A 457 -5.14 4.55 11.01
CA PHE A 457 -4.55 5.27 12.13
C PHE A 457 -5.63 5.81 13.08
N VAL A 458 -5.25 6.03 14.33
CA VAL A 458 -6.10 6.67 15.33
C VAL A 458 -5.65 8.11 15.54
N ARG A 459 -6.64 9.01 15.61
CA ARG A 459 -6.49 10.37 16.12
C ARG A 459 -7.09 10.44 17.52
N HIS A 460 -6.26 10.77 18.51
CA HIS A 460 -6.67 10.83 19.91
C HIS A 460 -6.45 12.23 20.49
N TYR A 461 -7.51 12.81 21.07
CA TYR A 461 -7.45 14.12 21.74
C TYR A 461 -8.42 14.10 22.93
N GLU A 462 -7.91 14.24 24.15
CA GLU A 462 -8.71 14.16 25.38
C GLU A 462 -9.58 12.90 25.39
N ASP A 463 -10.92 13.02 25.47
CA ASP A 463 -11.83 11.88 25.45
C ASP A 463 -12.21 11.42 24.02
N GLU A 464 -11.85 12.18 22.99
CA GLU A 464 -12.16 11.85 21.59
C GLU A 464 -11.15 10.84 21.04
N THR A 465 -11.64 9.70 20.54
CA THR A 465 -10.81 8.69 19.86
C THR A 465 -11.41 8.38 18.50
N MET A 466 -10.76 8.80 17.43
CA MET A 466 -11.21 8.61 16.05
C MET A 466 -10.31 7.61 15.33
N LEU A 467 -10.86 6.51 14.85
CA LEU A 467 -10.18 5.58 13.95
C LEU A 467 -10.47 5.99 12.51
N VAL A 468 -9.41 6.22 11.74
CA VAL A 468 -9.46 6.52 10.32
C VAL A 468 -8.95 5.30 9.56
N CYS A 469 -9.68 4.87 8.55
CA CYS A 469 -9.27 3.79 7.66
C CYS A 469 -9.52 4.19 6.21
N ALA A 470 -8.53 4.00 5.34
CA ALA A 470 -8.54 4.44 3.95
C ALA A 470 -8.02 3.33 3.04
N ASN A 471 -8.84 2.88 2.09
CA ASN A 471 -8.42 1.95 1.05
C ASN A 471 -7.76 2.70 -0.10
N LEU A 472 -6.45 2.52 -0.28
CA LEU A 472 -5.69 3.12 -1.37
C LEU A 472 -5.85 2.36 -2.70
N SER A 473 -6.45 1.16 -2.68
CA SER A 473 -6.60 0.32 -3.86
C SER A 473 -7.84 0.67 -4.69
N ARG A 474 -7.71 0.50 -6.00
CA ARG A 474 -8.84 0.53 -6.96
C ARG A 474 -9.76 -0.69 -6.85
N PHE A 475 -9.41 -1.67 -6.03
CA PHE A 475 -10.17 -2.89 -5.81
C PHE A 475 -10.71 -2.97 -4.38
N THR A 476 -11.73 -3.80 -4.19
CA THR A 476 -12.23 -4.16 -2.87
C THR A 476 -11.11 -4.82 -2.05
N GLN A 477 -10.98 -4.42 -0.78
CA GLN A 477 -9.97 -4.93 0.14
C GLN A 477 -10.62 -5.41 1.44
N VAL A 478 -9.96 -6.36 2.11
CA VAL A 478 -10.24 -6.75 3.49
C VAL A 478 -8.96 -6.53 4.28
N ALA A 479 -9.09 -5.98 5.49
CA ALA A 479 -7.97 -5.81 6.40
C ALA A 479 -8.35 -6.21 7.82
N ARG A 480 -7.39 -6.82 8.51
CA ARG A 480 -7.40 -7.07 9.94
C ARG A 480 -6.59 -5.99 10.62
N LEU A 481 -7.26 -5.16 11.42
CA LEU A 481 -6.67 -4.05 12.13
C LEU A 481 -6.33 -4.45 13.57
N ASP A 482 -5.12 -4.17 14.03
CA ASP A 482 -4.76 -4.35 15.43
C ASP A 482 -5.33 -3.20 16.27
N LEU A 483 -6.44 -3.47 16.96
CA LEU A 483 -7.14 -2.52 17.82
C LEU A 483 -7.21 -3.02 19.27
N ALA A 484 -6.30 -3.90 19.69
CA ALA A 484 -6.34 -4.55 21.00
C ALA A 484 -6.43 -3.55 22.17
N ASP A 485 -5.72 -2.42 22.07
CA ASP A 485 -5.72 -1.33 23.07
C ASP A 485 -7.08 -0.63 23.20
N PHE A 486 -7.95 -0.78 22.21
CA PHE A 486 -9.30 -0.21 22.18
C PHE A 486 -10.38 -1.26 22.46
N SER A 487 -10.01 -2.43 22.98
CA SER A 487 -10.97 -3.49 23.30
C SER A 487 -12.07 -3.02 24.26
N GLY A 488 -13.31 -3.40 23.96
CA GLY A 488 -14.51 -2.98 24.69
C GLY A 488 -15.12 -1.67 24.18
N LYS A 489 -14.46 -0.94 23.26
CA LYS A 489 -15.08 0.16 22.53
C LYS A 489 -15.86 -0.34 21.31
N LYS A 490 -16.93 0.36 20.93
CA LYS A 490 -17.67 0.15 19.68
C LYS A 490 -17.29 1.25 18.69
N PRO A 491 -16.88 0.93 17.45
CA PRO A 491 -16.71 1.94 16.41
C PRO A 491 -18.08 2.41 15.90
N GLU A 492 -18.28 3.72 15.80
CA GLU A 492 -19.45 4.35 15.20
C GLU A 492 -19.02 5.18 14.00
N GLU A 493 -19.57 4.88 12.82
CA GLU A 493 -19.24 5.59 11.58
C GLU A 493 -19.91 6.97 11.59
N ILE A 494 -19.13 8.05 11.56
CA ILE A 494 -19.63 9.39 11.92
C ILE A 494 -20.50 10.06 10.85
N PHE A 495 -20.47 9.59 9.60
CA PHE A 495 -21.35 10.11 8.55
C PHE A 495 -22.77 9.53 8.68
N SER A 496 -22.90 8.25 8.98
CA SER A 496 -24.16 7.51 9.06
C SER A 496 -24.66 7.23 10.48
N GLN A 497 -23.80 7.42 11.49
CA GLN A 497 -24.01 7.05 12.90
C GLN A 497 -24.24 5.55 13.13
N ASN A 498 -23.90 4.72 12.15
CA ASN A 498 -24.02 3.27 12.28
C ASN A 498 -22.92 2.72 13.19
N ARG A 499 -23.32 1.87 14.13
CA ARG A 499 -22.40 1.18 15.05
C ARG A 499 -21.95 -0.13 14.46
N LEU A 500 -20.64 -0.31 14.41
CA LEU A 500 -20.01 -1.56 14.02
C LEU A 500 -19.81 -2.47 15.25
N PRO A 501 -19.47 -3.75 15.05
CA PRO A 501 -19.21 -4.70 16.15
C PRO A 501 -18.20 -4.18 17.20
N THR A 502 -18.30 -4.68 18.43
CA THR A 502 -17.39 -4.31 19.50
C THR A 502 -15.95 -4.74 19.18
N ILE A 503 -14.98 -3.91 19.52
CA ILE A 503 -13.57 -4.25 19.41
C ILE A 503 -13.22 -5.27 20.49
N HIS A 504 -12.65 -6.40 20.09
CA HIS A 504 -12.11 -7.41 20.99
C HIS A 504 -10.58 -7.39 20.96
N LYS A 505 -9.92 -8.21 21.77
CA LYS A 505 -8.45 -8.35 21.73
C LYS A 505 -7.95 -9.06 20.46
N THR A 506 -8.84 -9.66 19.68
CA THR A 506 -8.54 -10.23 18.37
C THR A 506 -8.56 -9.13 17.29
N PRO A 507 -7.76 -9.25 16.22
CA PRO A 507 -7.76 -8.27 15.13
C PRO A 507 -9.16 -7.97 14.58
N TYR A 508 -9.43 -6.68 14.36
CA TYR A 508 -10.73 -6.17 13.94
C TYR A 508 -10.85 -6.17 12.41
N ILE A 509 -11.81 -6.91 11.87
CA ILE A 509 -11.95 -7.10 10.42
C ILE A 509 -12.83 -6.01 9.83
N LEU A 510 -12.31 -5.28 8.85
CA LEU A 510 -13.06 -4.34 8.02
C LEU A 510 -12.95 -4.69 6.53
N THR A 511 -14.06 -4.48 5.83
CA THR A 511 -14.13 -4.60 4.36
C THR A 511 -14.29 -3.23 3.74
N PHE A 512 -13.64 -3.03 2.61
CA PHE A 512 -13.54 -1.74 1.93
C PHE A 512 -13.87 -1.92 0.46
N GLY A 513 -14.80 -1.13 -0.08
CA GLY A 513 -14.91 -0.99 -1.53
C GLY A 513 -13.72 -0.22 -2.11
N PRO A 514 -13.59 -0.13 -3.45
CA PRO A 514 -12.57 0.68 -4.10
C PRO A 514 -12.56 2.12 -3.57
N TYR A 515 -11.39 2.58 -3.12
CA TYR A 515 -11.17 3.93 -2.58
C TYR A 515 -12.09 4.33 -1.41
N THR A 516 -12.68 3.35 -0.73
CA THR A 516 -13.56 3.59 0.42
C THR A 516 -12.74 4.03 1.63
N HIS A 517 -13.33 4.92 2.42
CA HIS A 517 -12.75 5.44 3.64
C HIS A 517 -13.79 5.42 4.77
N TYR A 518 -13.32 5.31 6.01
CA TYR A 518 -14.13 5.37 7.21
C TYR A 518 -13.54 6.32 8.24
N TRP A 519 -14.39 7.14 8.84
CA TRP A 519 -14.11 7.87 10.07
C TRP A 519 -14.99 7.28 11.17
N LEU A 520 -14.37 6.58 12.11
CA LEU A 520 -15.04 5.78 13.13
C LEU A 520 -14.74 6.34 14.52
N LEU A 521 -15.74 6.88 15.20
CA LEU A 521 -15.62 7.29 16.60
C LEU A 521 -15.64 6.05 17.50
N LEU A 522 -14.63 5.87 18.35
CA LEU A 522 -14.55 4.73 19.26
C LEU A 522 -15.21 5.06 20.61
N ILE A 523 -16.45 4.62 20.81
CA ILE A 523 -17.26 4.87 22.01
C ILE A 523 -17.13 3.74 23.04
N LYS A 524 -16.99 4.08 24.33
CA LYS A 524 -17.04 3.11 25.43
C LYS A 524 -18.49 2.68 25.68
N GLU A 525 -18.75 1.37 25.71
CA GLU A 525 -20.09 0.84 25.97
C GLU A 525 -20.44 0.93 27.47
N LYS A 526 -21.59 1.53 27.80
CA LYS A 526 -22.20 1.35 29.13
C LYS A 526 -22.73 -0.08 29.19
N LYS A 527 -22.23 -0.89 30.14
CA LYS A 527 -22.61 -2.30 30.30
C LYS A 527 -24.12 -2.47 30.45
N THR A 528 -24.78 -3.00 29.42
CA THR A 528 -26.05 -3.71 29.53
C THR A 528 -25.77 -5.20 29.44
N LEU A 529 -26.00 -5.92 30.54
CA LEU A 529 -25.90 -7.37 30.68
C LEU A 529 -26.91 -8.05 29.75
N HIS A 530 -26.46 -8.91 28.83
CA HIS A 530 -27.26 -10.05 28.37
C HIS A 530 -26.34 -11.21 27.96
N ALA A 531 -26.90 -12.42 28.14
CA ALA A 531 -26.21 -13.66 28.46
C ALA A 531 -26.00 -14.62 27.26
N ASP A 532 -24.99 -15.47 27.45
CA ASP A 532 -24.64 -16.78 26.85
C ASP A 532 -25.62 -17.54 25.93
N GLY A 533 -25.06 -18.33 25.00
CA GLY A 533 -25.77 -19.41 24.31
C GLY A 533 -24.89 -20.39 23.51
N LYS A 534 -24.74 -21.62 24.03
CA LYS A 534 -24.05 -22.81 23.48
C LYS A 534 -24.66 -23.34 22.15
N SER A 535 -23.82 -23.86 21.25
CA SER A 535 -24.21 -24.49 19.97
C SER A 535 -24.79 -25.92 20.16
N LYS A 536 -25.90 -26.24 19.48
CA LYS A 536 -26.66 -27.52 19.54
C LYS A 536 -26.30 -28.45 18.38
N SER A 537 -26.20 -29.75 18.64
CA SER A 537 -26.24 -30.84 17.64
C SER A 537 -27.64 -30.93 17.00
N LEU A 538 -27.71 -31.12 15.67
CA LEU A 538 -28.96 -31.33 14.93
C LEU A 538 -29.05 -32.80 14.47
N ASN A 539 -30.14 -33.48 14.84
CA ASN A 539 -30.45 -34.84 14.38
C ASN A 539 -31.22 -34.81 13.05
N LEU A 540 -30.74 -35.53 12.04
CA LEU A 540 -31.38 -35.67 10.72
C LEU A 540 -32.21 -36.96 10.63
N ARG A 541 -33.34 -36.96 9.92
CA ARG A 541 -34.07 -38.21 9.59
C ARG A 541 -33.48 -38.84 8.32
N PHE A 542 -33.14 -40.12 8.36
CA PHE A 542 -32.54 -40.83 7.22
C PHE A 542 -32.93 -42.32 7.20
N ASN A 543 -33.60 -42.75 6.12
CA ASN A 543 -34.03 -44.14 5.91
C ASN A 543 -33.14 -44.89 4.90
N GLN A 544 -31.82 -44.67 4.92
CA GLN A 544 -30.87 -45.31 4.00
C GLN A 544 -31.08 -44.96 2.51
N ASN A 545 -31.90 -43.95 2.22
CA ASN A 545 -32.14 -43.45 0.87
C ASN A 545 -31.34 -42.15 0.61
N TRP A 546 -30.23 -42.27 -0.10
CA TRP A 546 -29.37 -41.13 -0.45
C TRP A 546 -30.05 -40.09 -1.33
N GLU A 547 -31.04 -40.47 -2.14
CA GLU A 547 -31.81 -39.50 -2.92
C GLU A 547 -32.66 -38.58 -2.04
N GLU A 548 -33.18 -39.11 -0.94
CA GLU A 548 -33.97 -38.35 0.04
C GLU A 548 -33.07 -37.44 0.89
N LEU A 549 -31.84 -37.87 1.18
CA LEU A 549 -30.86 -37.07 1.91
C LEU A 549 -30.32 -35.90 1.07
N LEU A 550 -30.03 -36.15 -0.22
CA LEU A 550 -29.41 -35.20 -1.14
C LEU A 550 -30.44 -34.38 -1.95
N LYS A 551 -31.73 -34.46 -1.63
CA LYS A 551 -32.80 -33.61 -2.21
C LYS A 551 -33.67 -32.98 -1.12
N GLY A 552 -34.46 -31.97 -1.49
CA GLY A 552 -35.48 -31.37 -0.62
C GLY A 552 -34.93 -30.80 0.69
N LYS A 553 -35.69 -31.00 1.78
CA LYS A 553 -35.41 -30.39 3.11
C LYS A 553 -34.13 -30.89 3.76
N ASN A 554 -33.76 -32.15 3.55
CA ASN A 554 -32.54 -32.74 4.14
C ASN A 554 -31.27 -32.14 3.51
N ARG A 555 -31.28 -31.90 2.19
CA ARG A 555 -30.19 -31.20 1.50
C ARG A 555 -29.97 -29.78 2.04
N SER A 556 -31.04 -29.02 2.26
CA SER A 556 -30.94 -27.67 2.85
C SER A 556 -30.30 -27.72 4.23
N VAL A 557 -30.62 -28.71 5.07
CA VAL A 557 -30.00 -28.87 6.39
C VAL A 557 -28.50 -29.22 6.26
N LEU A 558 -28.13 -30.09 5.31
CA LEU A 558 -26.73 -30.42 5.04
C LEU A 558 -25.93 -29.19 4.59
N GLU A 559 -26.45 -28.44 3.61
CA GLU A 559 -25.80 -27.26 3.03
C GLU A 559 -25.74 -26.07 4.00
N GLU A 560 -26.77 -25.84 4.82
CA GLU A 560 -26.89 -24.64 5.66
C GLU A 560 -26.41 -24.82 7.10
N LYS A 561 -26.45 -26.04 7.65
CA LYS A 561 -26.19 -26.27 9.09
C LYS A 561 -25.04 -27.23 9.36
N ILE A 562 -24.93 -28.33 8.62
CA ILE A 562 -23.98 -29.40 8.94
C ILE A 562 -22.62 -29.15 8.28
N LEU A 563 -22.56 -29.04 6.95
CA LEU A 563 -21.30 -28.87 6.22
C LEU A 563 -20.53 -27.58 6.59
N PRO A 564 -21.18 -26.42 6.82
CA PRO A 564 -20.48 -25.22 7.30
C PRO A 564 -19.84 -25.39 8.69
N GLY A 565 -20.40 -26.26 9.54
CA GLY A 565 -19.88 -26.56 10.87
C GLY A 565 -18.80 -27.65 10.89
N TYR A 566 -18.92 -28.66 10.01
CA TYR A 566 -17.98 -29.77 9.90
C TYR A 566 -16.67 -29.36 9.23
N ALA A 567 -16.72 -28.74 8.05
CA ALA A 567 -15.53 -28.50 7.23
C ALA A 567 -14.40 -27.72 7.94
N PRO A 568 -14.66 -26.65 8.72
CA PRO A 568 -13.60 -25.92 9.43
C PRO A 568 -12.85 -26.74 10.49
N GLN A 569 -13.46 -27.80 11.02
CA GLN A 569 -12.86 -28.68 12.03
C GLN A 569 -11.83 -29.62 11.39
N CYS A 570 -12.01 -29.98 10.12
CA CYS A 570 -11.14 -30.91 9.40
C CYS A 570 -9.77 -30.30 9.07
N ARG A 571 -8.67 -31.04 9.21
CA ARG A 571 -7.31 -30.54 8.87
C ARG A 571 -7.14 -30.21 7.39
N TRP A 572 -7.83 -30.94 6.51
CA TRP A 572 -7.76 -30.74 5.06
C TRP A 572 -8.43 -29.46 4.55
N PHE A 573 -9.26 -28.79 5.37
CA PHE A 573 -9.91 -27.54 4.98
C PHE A 573 -8.95 -26.36 5.14
N GLY A 574 -8.33 -25.91 4.04
CA GLY A 574 -7.33 -24.83 4.07
C GLY A 574 -7.84 -23.42 4.36
N SER A 575 -9.16 -23.19 4.34
CA SER A 575 -9.78 -21.86 4.44
C SER A 575 -10.44 -21.60 5.81
N LYS A 576 -9.87 -22.12 6.90
CA LYS A 576 -10.43 -21.99 8.27
C LYS A 576 -10.61 -20.55 8.76
N SER A 577 -9.90 -19.60 8.16
CA SER A 577 -9.96 -18.17 8.48
C SER A 577 -10.97 -17.37 7.64
N LYS A 578 -11.62 -17.99 6.64
CA LYS A 578 -12.62 -17.36 5.76
C LYS A 578 -14.05 -17.64 6.25
N SER A 579 -14.92 -16.64 6.21
CA SER A 579 -16.33 -16.81 6.58
C SER A 579 -17.14 -17.43 5.44
N ILE A 580 -17.66 -18.65 5.66
CA ILE A 580 -18.51 -19.35 4.70
C ILE A 580 -19.85 -18.60 4.58
N ARG A 581 -20.19 -18.13 3.37
CA ARG A 581 -21.50 -17.52 3.06
C ARG A 581 -22.53 -18.60 2.78
N LYS A 582 -22.17 -19.57 1.96
CA LYS A 582 -23.03 -20.66 1.55
C LYS A 582 -22.18 -21.86 1.16
N VAL A 583 -22.63 -23.07 1.51
CA VAL A 583 -22.10 -24.31 0.95
C VAL A 583 -23.14 -24.85 -0.02
N ARG A 584 -22.71 -25.32 -1.19
CA ARG A 584 -23.58 -25.94 -2.20
C ARG A 584 -23.00 -27.28 -2.60
N ILE A 585 -23.82 -28.31 -2.62
CA ILE A 585 -23.47 -29.59 -3.23
C ILE A 585 -23.66 -29.43 -4.75
N ILE A 586 -22.56 -29.23 -5.47
CA ILE A 586 -22.54 -29.03 -6.92
C ILE A 586 -22.89 -30.32 -7.65
N ASP A 587 -22.33 -31.44 -7.16
CA ASP A 587 -22.52 -32.74 -7.77
C ASP A 587 -22.40 -33.87 -6.74
N ASP A 588 -22.98 -35.01 -7.07
CA ASP A 588 -22.98 -36.26 -6.35
C ASP A 588 -22.61 -37.37 -7.35
N ILE A 589 -21.50 -38.05 -7.11
CA ILE A 589 -21.10 -39.22 -7.91
C ILE A 589 -21.27 -40.46 -7.04
N ARG A 590 -22.21 -41.31 -7.44
CA ARG A 590 -22.51 -42.58 -6.77
C ARG A 590 -21.52 -43.64 -7.21
N LEU A 591 -20.87 -44.26 -6.24
CA LEU A 591 -19.86 -45.26 -6.44
C LEU A 591 -20.24 -46.51 -5.62
N SER A 592 -20.24 -47.67 -6.25
CA SER A 592 -20.64 -48.94 -5.61
C SER A 592 -19.52 -49.95 -5.70
N PHE A 593 -19.17 -50.60 -4.59
CA PHE A 593 -18.14 -51.61 -4.53
C PHE A 593 -18.45 -52.68 -3.48
N GLN A 594 -18.46 -53.95 -3.89
CA GLN A 594 -18.71 -55.11 -3.01
C GLN A 594 -19.92 -54.95 -2.08
N GLY A 595 -21.06 -54.47 -2.62
CA GLY A 595 -22.32 -54.32 -1.88
C GLY A 595 -22.44 -53.03 -1.04
N GLU A 596 -21.37 -52.24 -0.91
CA GLU A 596 -21.38 -50.95 -0.21
C GLU A 596 -21.59 -49.79 -1.18
N GLN A 597 -22.21 -48.72 -0.68
CA GLN A 597 -22.42 -47.48 -1.43
C GLN A 597 -21.59 -46.34 -0.85
N PHE A 598 -20.89 -45.64 -1.75
CA PHE A 598 -20.09 -44.46 -1.47
C PHE A 598 -20.54 -43.30 -2.36
N HIS A 599 -20.50 -42.09 -1.81
CA HIS A 599 -20.87 -40.88 -2.54
C HIS A 599 -19.69 -39.93 -2.52
N LEU A 600 -19.29 -39.43 -3.70
CA LEU A 600 -18.29 -38.37 -3.80
C LEU A 600 -19.02 -37.04 -4.01
N LEU A 601 -19.11 -36.23 -2.96
CA LEU A 601 -19.78 -34.94 -3.00
C LEU A 601 -18.80 -33.86 -3.47
N PHE A 602 -19.22 -33.08 -4.46
CA PHE A 602 -18.52 -31.88 -4.90
C PHE A 602 -19.16 -30.67 -4.23
N LEU A 603 -18.39 -29.96 -3.43
CA LEU A 603 -18.86 -28.86 -2.59
C LEU A 603 -18.31 -27.54 -3.12
N ALA A 604 -19.18 -26.58 -3.44
CA ALA A 604 -18.80 -25.18 -3.62
C ALA A 604 -18.97 -24.47 -2.28
N PHE A 605 -17.87 -23.96 -1.75
CA PHE A 605 -17.87 -23.01 -0.64
C PHE A 605 -17.84 -21.61 -1.24
N ASP A 606 -19.00 -20.95 -1.21
CA ASP A 606 -19.08 -19.52 -1.45
C ASP A 606 -18.72 -18.82 -0.15
N TYR A 607 -17.67 -18.02 -0.16
CA TYR A 607 -17.28 -17.21 1.00
C TYR A 607 -17.97 -15.85 0.96
N LYS A 608 -18.05 -15.19 2.11
CA LYS A 608 -18.45 -13.78 2.15
C LYS A 608 -17.41 -12.90 1.44
N ASP A 609 -16.14 -13.31 1.50
CA ASP A 609 -14.99 -12.64 0.90
C ASP A 609 -14.07 -13.65 0.18
N GLY A 610 -13.74 -13.40 -1.09
CA GLY A 610 -12.89 -14.25 -1.93
C GLY A 610 -13.64 -15.09 -2.96
N SER A 611 -12.91 -15.64 -3.93
CA SER A 611 -13.47 -16.50 -4.96
C SER A 611 -14.02 -17.80 -4.36
N PRO A 612 -15.13 -18.36 -4.89
CA PRO A 612 -15.63 -19.66 -4.47
C PRO A 612 -14.55 -20.73 -4.56
N GLU A 613 -14.47 -21.62 -3.58
CA GLU A 613 -13.56 -22.75 -3.61
C GLU A 613 -14.34 -24.05 -3.73
N SER A 614 -13.83 -24.96 -4.54
CA SER A 614 -14.41 -26.28 -4.74
C SER A 614 -13.65 -27.31 -3.92
N TYR A 615 -14.38 -28.12 -3.17
CA TYR A 615 -13.84 -29.20 -2.36
C TYR A 615 -14.52 -30.52 -2.69
N ILE A 616 -13.83 -31.62 -2.45
CA ILE A 616 -14.41 -32.97 -2.55
C ILE A 616 -14.52 -33.63 -1.18
N LEU A 617 -15.68 -34.25 -0.93
CA LEU A 617 -15.97 -34.95 0.32
C LEU A 617 -16.55 -36.34 0.01
N PRO A 618 -15.77 -37.43 0.18
CA PRO A 618 -16.28 -38.78 0.07
C PRO A 618 -17.04 -39.16 1.35
N VAL A 619 -18.30 -39.56 1.21
CA VAL A 619 -19.20 -39.87 2.32
C VAL A 619 -19.84 -41.25 2.18
N SER A 620 -20.18 -41.86 3.30
CA SER A 620 -20.96 -43.09 3.39
C SER A 620 -21.76 -43.12 4.70
N TYR A 621 -22.55 -44.17 4.86
CA TYR A 621 -23.47 -44.35 5.98
C TYR A 621 -23.15 -45.63 6.72
N ALA A 622 -23.15 -45.57 8.05
CA ALA A 622 -23.03 -46.73 8.93
C ALA A 622 -24.17 -46.74 9.95
N SER A 623 -24.80 -47.91 10.12
CA SER A 623 -25.78 -48.17 11.19
C SER A 623 -25.13 -48.98 12.33
N SER A 624 -25.73 -48.90 13.53
CA SER A 624 -25.51 -49.86 14.63
C SER A 624 -24.05 -50.04 15.10
N HIS A 625 -23.52 -51.26 15.08
CA HIS A 625 -22.19 -51.61 15.61
C HIS A 625 -21.05 -50.88 14.90
N LYS A 626 -21.11 -50.75 13.56
CA LYS A 626 -20.11 -50.03 12.76
C LYS A 626 -20.09 -48.54 13.10
N ALA A 627 -21.23 -47.96 13.49
CA ALA A 627 -21.31 -46.57 13.93
C ALA A 627 -20.62 -46.35 15.30
N LYS A 628 -20.76 -47.29 16.24
CA LYS A 628 -20.07 -47.25 17.54
C LYS A 628 -18.55 -47.36 17.40
N GLU A 629 -18.09 -48.29 16.57
CA GLU A 629 -16.66 -48.49 16.29
C GLU A 629 -16.00 -47.22 15.71
N ILE A 630 -16.69 -46.54 14.78
CA ILE A 630 -16.22 -45.27 14.22
C ILE A 630 -16.27 -44.14 15.26
N ALA A 631 -17.28 -44.10 16.12
CA ALA A 631 -17.41 -43.09 17.17
C ALA A 631 -16.33 -43.21 18.26
N GLU A 632 -15.94 -44.43 18.63
CA GLU A 632 -14.93 -44.70 19.67
C GLU A 632 -13.49 -44.50 19.17
N GLY A 633 -13.21 -44.74 17.87
CA GLY A 633 -11.86 -44.65 17.31
C GLY A 633 -11.59 -43.43 16.40
N LYS A 634 -12.62 -42.80 15.83
CA LYS A 634 -12.51 -41.82 14.72
C LYS A 634 -13.58 -40.70 14.81
N SER A 635 -13.78 -40.13 15.99
CA SER A 635 -14.81 -39.11 16.26
C SER A 635 -14.75 -37.89 15.31
N HIS A 636 -13.57 -37.53 14.80
CA HIS A 636 -13.38 -36.41 13.85
C HIS A 636 -13.86 -36.69 12.41
N SER A 637 -14.15 -37.94 12.05
CA SER A 637 -14.68 -38.31 10.71
C SER A 637 -16.22 -38.32 10.63
N ILE A 638 -16.91 -38.04 11.73
CA ILE A 638 -18.37 -38.02 11.80
C ILE A 638 -18.87 -36.68 11.29
N ILE A 639 -19.67 -36.72 10.22
CA ILE A 639 -20.26 -35.52 9.60
C ILE A 639 -21.58 -35.17 10.26
N ALA A 640 -22.44 -36.17 10.49
CA ALA A 640 -23.74 -35.97 11.13
C ALA A 640 -24.28 -37.27 11.78
N HIS A 641 -25.06 -37.11 12.84
CA HIS A 641 -25.89 -38.17 13.40
C HIS A 641 -27.26 -38.19 12.73
N VAL A 642 -27.72 -39.38 12.37
CA VAL A 642 -29.01 -39.60 11.71
C VAL A 642 -29.85 -40.60 12.50
N ILE A 643 -31.18 -40.43 12.44
CA ILE A 643 -32.17 -41.31 13.08
C ILE A 643 -33.07 -41.86 11.98
N SER A 644 -33.23 -43.17 11.91
CA SER A 644 -34.19 -43.82 11.00
C SER A 644 -35.63 -43.76 11.55
N ASP A 645 -36.63 -44.02 10.71
CA ASP A 645 -38.02 -44.16 11.16
C ASP A 645 -38.22 -45.34 12.12
N SER A 646 -37.31 -46.33 12.12
CA SER A 646 -37.26 -47.42 13.11
C SER A 646 -36.63 -47.02 14.45
N SER A 647 -36.30 -45.73 14.65
CA SER A 647 -35.58 -45.19 15.83
C SER A 647 -34.17 -45.75 16.03
N GLU A 648 -33.54 -46.28 14.98
CA GLU A 648 -32.14 -46.68 15.03
C GLU A 648 -31.24 -45.47 14.78
N GLU A 649 -30.23 -45.29 15.63
CA GLU A 649 -29.20 -44.27 15.44
C GLU A 649 -28.13 -44.75 14.46
N GLY A 650 -27.80 -43.89 13.50
CA GLY A 650 -26.72 -44.09 12.53
C GLY A 650 -25.88 -42.84 12.37
N ILE A 651 -24.80 -42.95 11.60
CA ILE A 651 -23.91 -41.82 11.31
C ILE A 651 -23.64 -41.69 9.81
N ILE A 652 -23.55 -40.45 9.34
CA ILE A 652 -22.90 -40.11 8.08
C ILE A 652 -21.45 -39.78 8.41
N TYR A 653 -20.52 -40.48 7.76
CA TYR A 653 -19.09 -40.34 8.02
C TYR A 653 -18.30 -40.17 6.74
N GLU A 654 -17.07 -39.69 6.89
CA GLU A 654 -16.14 -39.51 5.79
C GLU A 654 -15.46 -40.84 5.42
N SER A 655 -15.64 -41.30 4.18
CA SER A 655 -15.29 -42.68 3.74
C SER A 655 -13.81 -42.90 3.43
N PHE A 656 -12.93 -41.91 3.60
CA PHE A 656 -11.54 -42.05 3.18
C PHE A 656 -10.75 -43.09 4.01
N LEU A 657 -11.17 -43.34 5.25
CA LEU A 657 -10.61 -44.38 6.11
C LEU A 657 -11.27 -45.74 5.89
N ASP A 658 -12.21 -45.85 4.94
CA ASP A 658 -12.83 -47.10 4.55
C ASP A 658 -11.96 -47.81 3.49
N GLU A 659 -11.49 -49.00 3.84
CA GLU A 659 -10.62 -49.80 2.97
C GLU A 659 -11.32 -50.16 1.66
N LYS A 660 -12.65 -50.39 1.68
CA LYS A 660 -13.40 -50.73 0.46
C LYS A 660 -13.51 -49.55 -0.50
N PHE A 661 -13.69 -48.32 0.03
CA PHE A 661 -13.66 -47.11 -0.80
C PHE A 661 -12.28 -46.91 -1.45
N SER A 662 -11.23 -47.08 -0.66
CA SER A 662 -9.86 -46.94 -1.13
C SER A 662 -9.50 -47.97 -2.22
N ALA A 663 -9.88 -49.24 -2.03
CA ALA A 663 -9.68 -50.30 -3.02
C ALA A 663 -10.44 -50.04 -4.33
N MET A 664 -11.66 -49.52 -4.22
CA MET A 664 -12.50 -49.18 -5.37
C MET A 664 -11.86 -48.12 -6.29
N LEU A 665 -11.19 -47.11 -5.74
CA LEU A 665 -10.53 -46.07 -6.54
C LEU A 665 -9.43 -46.66 -7.43
N LEU A 666 -8.62 -47.57 -6.88
CA LEU A 666 -7.58 -48.26 -7.64
C LEU A 666 -8.18 -49.20 -8.70
N GLN A 667 -9.19 -49.99 -8.36
CA GLN A 667 -9.85 -50.87 -9.33
C GLN A 667 -10.50 -50.08 -10.47
N SER A 668 -11.04 -48.89 -10.18
CA SER A 668 -11.63 -48.01 -11.19
C SER A 668 -10.58 -47.47 -12.16
N LEU A 669 -9.36 -47.17 -11.67
CA LEU A 669 -8.21 -46.85 -12.52
C LEU A 669 -7.82 -48.03 -13.42
N ILE A 670 -7.66 -49.23 -12.85
CA ILE A 670 -7.23 -50.43 -13.59
C ILE A 670 -8.24 -50.81 -14.68
N LYS A 671 -9.54 -50.75 -14.37
CA LYS A 671 -10.63 -51.12 -15.28
C LYS A 671 -11.10 -49.96 -16.18
N ARG A 672 -10.54 -48.75 -16.02
CA ARG A 672 -11.00 -47.49 -16.66
C ARG A 672 -12.51 -47.27 -16.49
N LYS A 673 -13.01 -47.57 -15.30
CA LYS A 673 -14.44 -47.50 -14.99
C LYS A 673 -14.80 -46.07 -14.61
N ASN A 674 -15.34 -45.33 -15.58
CA ASN A 674 -15.88 -44.00 -15.31
C ASN A 674 -17.23 -44.09 -14.60
N SER A 675 -17.56 -43.04 -13.84
CA SER A 675 -18.83 -42.94 -13.11
C SER A 675 -19.49 -41.60 -13.37
N LYS A 676 -20.78 -41.61 -13.71
CA LYS A 676 -21.53 -40.38 -14.00
C LYS A 676 -22.18 -39.84 -12.73
N GLY A 677 -22.04 -38.55 -12.51
CA GLY A 677 -22.78 -37.79 -11.51
C GLY A 677 -24.04 -37.16 -12.07
N SER A 678 -24.60 -36.24 -11.29
CA SER A 678 -25.72 -35.40 -11.68
C SER A 678 -25.33 -34.27 -12.66
N SER A 679 -24.10 -33.77 -12.58
CA SER A 679 -23.63 -32.61 -13.38
C SER A 679 -22.40 -32.90 -14.25
N GLY A 680 -21.54 -33.83 -13.83
CA GLY A 680 -20.32 -34.20 -14.54
C GLY A 680 -20.02 -35.70 -14.50
N GLU A 681 -18.84 -36.07 -14.98
CA GLU A 681 -18.37 -37.46 -15.02
C GLU A 681 -16.99 -37.57 -14.35
N LEU A 682 -16.84 -38.58 -13.51
CA LEU A 682 -15.54 -38.98 -12.94
C LEU A 682 -14.83 -39.89 -13.95
N VAL A 683 -13.70 -39.42 -14.46
CA VAL A 683 -12.91 -40.09 -15.49
C VAL A 683 -11.60 -40.58 -14.90
N PHE A 684 -11.31 -41.86 -15.12
CA PHE A 684 -10.05 -42.47 -14.69
C PHE A 684 -9.12 -42.63 -15.90
N ILE A 685 -7.97 -41.96 -15.87
CA ILE A 685 -7.02 -41.94 -16.98
C ILE A 685 -5.75 -42.68 -16.55
N GLN A 686 -5.38 -43.71 -17.32
CA GLN A 686 -4.15 -44.47 -17.08
C GLN A 686 -2.94 -43.76 -17.69
N GLY A 687 -1.86 -43.65 -16.91
CA GLY A 687 -0.53 -43.27 -17.39
C GLY A 687 0.19 -44.45 -18.06
N LYS A 688 1.31 -44.16 -18.74
CA LYS A 688 2.09 -45.20 -19.44
C LYS A 688 2.60 -46.30 -18.50
N GLN A 689 2.92 -45.94 -17.25
CA GLN A 689 3.46 -46.86 -16.25
C GLN A 689 2.37 -47.58 -15.43
N CYS A 690 1.07 -47.29 -15.65
CA CYS A 690 -0.04 -47.85 -14.86
C CYS A 690 0.00 -49.38 -14.75
N LYS A 691 0.21 -50.08 -15.87
CA LYS A 691 0.23 -51.56 -15.90
C LYS A 691 1.38 -52.15 -15.10
N LYS A 692 2.52 -51.43 -15.02
CA LYS A 692 3.70 -51.86 -14.28
C LYS A 692 3.50 -51.64 -12.77
N ILE A 693 3.04 -50.45 -12.40
CA ILE A 693 2.91 -49.99 -11.02
C ILE A 693 1.70 -50.65 -10.32
N CYS A 694 0.55 -50.69 -10.99
CA CYS A 694 -0.70 -51.25 -10.46
C CYS A 694 -0.90 -52.71 -10.90
N SER A 695 0.18 -53.51 -10.90
CA SER A 695 0.15 -54.92 -11.29
C SER A 695 -0.36 -55.81 -10.14
N GLY A 696 -1.67 -56.06 -10.13
CA GLY A 696 -2.35 -56.97 -9.19
C GLY A 696 -3.80 -56.52 -8.90
N ASP A 697 -4.77 -57.44 -8.95
CA ASP A 697 -6.19 -57.12 -8.76
C ASP A 697 -6.59 -56.89 -7.28
N ASP A 698 -5.77 -57.36 -6.33
CA ASP A 698 -6.05 -57.37 -4.87
C ASP A 698 -5.00 -56.60 -4.04
N MET A 699 -4.65 -55.38 -4.44
CA MET A 699 -3.73 -54.57 -3.64
C MET A 699 -4.42 -53.99 -2.39
N THR A 700 -3.82 -54.18 -1.21
CA THR A 700 -4.44 -53.73 0.06
C THR A 700 -4.20 -52.23 0.29
N PRO A 701 -5.26 -51.42 0.44
CA PRO A 701 -5.13 -49.99 0.72
C PRO A 701 -4.81 -49.72 2.19
N ARG A 702 -3.90 -48.77 2.44
CA ARG A 702 -3.57 -48.24 3.76
C ARG A 702 -3.51 -46.71 3.72
N PRO A 703 -4.46 -46.01 4.37
CA PRO A 703 -4.38 -44.56 4.51
C PRO A 703 -3.14 -44.15 5.30
N ILE A 704 -2.39 -43.15 4.82
CA ILE A 704 -1.22 -42.64 5.52
C ILE A 704 -1.69 -41.60 6.55
N LYS A 705 -1.40 -41.83 7.84
CA LYS A 705 -1.89 -41.01 8.98
C LYS A 705 -1.31 -39.58 9.05
N ALA A 706 -0.32 -39.25 8.23
CA ALA A 706 0.26 -37.90 8.17
C ALA A 706 -0.70 -36.94 7.44
N GLU A 707 -1.65 -36.37 8.17
CA GLU A 707 -2.65 -35.44 7.61
C GLU A 707 -2.01 -34.10 7.20
N GLN A 708 -1.73 -33.94 5.91
CA GLN A 708 -1.51 -32.66 5.24
C GLN A 708 -2.82 -32.12 4.61
N SER A 709 -2.72 -31.11 3.74
CA SER A 709 -3.85 -30.54 2.98
C SER A 709 -4.52 -31.51 1.98
N ASN A 710 -3.91 -32.66 1.71
CA ASN A 710 -4.38 -33.72 0.82
C ASN A 710 -4.46 -35.07 1.54
N THR A 711 -5.18 -36.04 0.97
CA THR A 711 -5.28 -37.40 1.54
C THR A 711 -4.46 -38.38 0.70
N SER A 712 -3.56 -39.12 1.34
CA SER A 712 -2.71 -40.12 0.66
C SER A 712 -3.06 -41.55 1.07
N ILE A 713 -3.18 -42.43 0.09
CA ILE A 713 -3.46 -43.87 0.27
C ILE A 713 -2.35 -44.66 -0.38
N CYS A 714 -1.69 -45.53 0.39
CA CYS A 714 -0.70 -46.47 -0.12
C CYS A 714 -1.37 -47.81 -0.45
N TYR A 715 -1.03 -48.40 -1.59
CA TYR A 715 -1.47 -49.72 -2.03
C TYR A 715 -0.25 -50.63 -2.09
N ASP A 716 -0.16 -51.59 -1.16
CA ASP A 716 0.91 -52.60 -1.05
C ASP A 716 2.34 -52.12 -1.35
N LYS A 717 2.66 -50.87 -0.95
CA LYS A 717 3.96 -50.22 -1.22
C LYS A 717 4.41 -50.25 -2.70
N LYS A 718 3.47 -50.37 -3.65
CA LYS A 718 3.79 -50.24 -5.08
C LYS A 718 3.20 -48.97 -5.68
N CYS A 719 1.99 -48.60 -5.26
CA CYS A 719 1.31 -47.42 -5.74
C CYS A 719 0.87 -46.54 -4.58
N ILE A 720 0.93 -45.22 -4.78
CA ILE A 720 0.34 -44.25 -3.87
C ILE A 720 -0.64 -43.37 -4.64
N LEU A 721 -1.82 -43.19 -4.07
CA LEU A 721 -2.82 -42.23 -4.54
C LEU A 721 -2.78 -41.00 -3.64
N LYS A 722 -2.55 -39.84 -4.25
CA LYS A 722 -2.76 -38.54 -3.62
C LYS A 722 -4.10 -37.99 -4.09
N LEU A 723 -5.05 -37.86 -3.17
CA LEU A 723 -6.39 -37.31 -3.42
C LEU A 723 -6.43 -35.84 -3.01
N TYR A 724 -6.65 -34.95 -3.98
CA TYR A 724 -6.72 -33.51 -3.79
C TYR A 724 -8.06 -33.13 -3.16
N ARG A 725 -8.03 -32.50 -1.98
CA ARG A 725 -9.25 -32.11 -1.26
C ARG A 725 -9.84 -30.82 -1.76
N LYS A 726 -8.98 -29.85 -2.06
CA LYS A 726 -9.33 -28.61 -2.75
C LYS A 726 -9.04 -28.80 -4.23
N ILE A 727 -10.05 -28.61 -5.06
CA ILE A 727 -9.94 -28.75 -6.52
C ILE A 727 -10.09 -27.40 -7.20
N ALA A 728 -9.37 -27.21 -8.30
CA ALA A 728 -9.43 -26.02 -9.13
C ALA A 728 -9.68 -26.43 -10.59
N GLU A 729 -10.19 -25.48 -11.37
CA GLU A 729 -10.41 -25.69 -12.80
C GLU A 729 -9.06 -25.77 -13.52
N GLY A 730 -8.87 -26.81 -14.34
CA GLY A 730 -7.61 -27.09 -15.02
C GLY A 730 -6.79 -28.22 -14.39
N THR A 731 -5.69 -28.56 -15.05
CA THR A 731 -4.75 -29.57 -14.59
C THR A 731 -3.96 -29.07 -13.39
N SER A 732 -3.85 -29.89 -12.33
CA SER A 732 -2.98 -29.59 -11.19
C SER A 732 -1.51 -29.44 -11.65
N PRO A 733 -0.78 -28.38 -11.22
CA PRO A 733 0.65 -28.23 -11.56
C PRO A 733 1.50 -29.45 -11.18
N GLU A 734 1.18 -30.11 -10.06
CA GLU A 734 1.87 -31.34 -9.62
C GLU A 734 1.68 -32.49 -10.64
N LEU A 735 0.44 -32.69 -11.13
CA LEU A 735 0.15 -33.67 -12.17
C LEU A 735 0.88 -33.30 -13.47
N GLU A 736 0.84 -32.03 -13.87
CA GLU A 736 1.47 -31.52 -15.08
C GLU A 736 2.99 -31.79 -15.08
N THR A 737 3.67 -31.43 -13.98
CA THR A 737 5.12 -31.59 -13.81
C THR A 737 5.53 -33.05 -13.72
N ILE A 738 4.87 -33.87 -12.89
CA ILE A 738 5.21 -35.30 -12.73
C ILE A 738 4.98 -36.05 -14.04
N ARG A 739 3.87 -35.75 -14.75
CA ARG A 739 3.58 -36.35 -16.05
C ARG A 739 4.61 -35.92 -17.08
N TYR A 740 5.01 -34.65 -17.13
CA TYR A 740 6.05 -34.19 -18.05
C TYR A 740 7.39 -34.89 -17.77
N LEU A 741 7.84 -34.87 -16.51
CA LEU A 741 9.11 -35.48 -16.11
C LEU A 741 9.15 -36.99 -16.35
N THR A 742 8.03 -37.69 -16.12
CA THR A 742 7.92 -39.14 -16.38
C THR A 742 7.80 -39.46 -17.87
N ASP A 743 6.81 -38.87 -18.56
CA ASP A 743 6.38 -39.33 -19.89
C ASP A 743 7.15 -38.67 -21.04
N LYS A 744 7.76 -37.50 -20.81
CA LYS A 744 8.43 -36.68 -21.82
C LYS A 744 9.91 -36.50 -21.54
N ALA A 745 10.29 -35.98 -20.37
CA ALA A 745 11.68 -35.67 -20.07
C ALA A 745 12.50 -36.91 -19.63
N GLY A 746 11.83 -37.97 -19.17
CA GLY A 746 12.47 -39.23 -18.78
C GLY A 746 13.35 -39.13 -17.54
N TYR A 747 13.05 -38.19 -16.64
CA TYR A 747 13.77 -38.01 -15.39
C TYR A 747 13.47 -39.19 -14.44
N LYS A 748 14.52 -39.85 -13.93
CA LYS A 748 14.41 -41.13 -13.20
C LYS A 748 14.19 -40.98 -11.70
N ASN A 749 14.54 -39.83 -11.14
CA ASN A 749 14.56 -39.59 -9.69
C ASN A 749 13.29 -38.83 -9.24
N ILE A 750 12.15 -39.19 -9.81
CA ILE A 750 10.80 -38.72 -9.44
C ILE A 750 9.85 -39.92 -9.44
N PRO A 751 8.82 -39.97 -8.58
CA PRO A 751 7.84 -41.05 -8.61
C PRO A 751 7.14 -41.14 -9.97
N ALA A 752 7.20 -42.31 -10.60
CA ALA A 752 6.66 -42.47 -11.94
C ALA A 752 5.13 -42.30 -11.97
N TYR A 753 4.64 -41.48 -12.91
CA TYR A 753 3.22 -41.26 -13.15
C TYR A 753 2.48 -42.56 -13.55
N ALA A 754 1.53 -43.00 -12.72
CA ALA A 754 0.71 -44.19 -12.96
C ALA A 754 -0.67 -43.85 -13.53
N GLY A 755 -1.27 -42.72 -13.14
CA GLY A 755 -2.59 -42.33 -13.64
C GLY A 755 -3.20 -41.16 -12.87
N THR A 756 -4.38 -40.71 -13.31
CA THR A 756 -5.09 -39.58 -12.71
C THR A 756 -6.59 -39.85 -12.62
N ILE A 757 -7.23 -39.20 -11.66
CA ILE A 757 -8.67 -39.09 -11.54
C ILE A 757 -9.04 -37.65 -11.90
N GLU A 758 -9.86 -37.48 -12.92
CA GLU A 758 -10.35 -36.17 -13.35
C GLU A 758 -11.88 -36.09 -13.24
N TYR A 759 -12.40 -34.90 -13.01
CA TYR A 759 -13.82 -34.63 -13.08
C TYR A 759 -14.12 -33.68 -14.24
N HIS A 760 -14.97 -34.16 -15.14
CA HIS A 760 -15.27 -33.52 -16.41
C HIS A 760 -16.68 -32.96 -16.37
N ILE A 761 -16.80 -31.66 -16.62
CA ILE A 761 -18.08 -30.97 -16.82
C ILE A 761 -18.16 -30.55 -18.29
N ARG A 762 -19.32 -30.74 -18.92
CA ARG A 762 -19.52 -30.40 -20.34
C ARG A 762 -19.14 -28.93 -20.60
N LYS A 763 -18.26 -28.70 -21.59
CA LYS A 763 -17.73 -27.37 -22.00
C LYS A 763 -16.88 -26.63 -20.95
N LYS A 764 -16.34 -27.31 -19.94
CA LYS A 764 -15.33 -26.75 -19.02
C LYS A 764 -14.04 -27.56 -19.05
N PRO A 765 -12.88 -26.95 -18.74
CA PRO A 765 -11.65 -27.68 -18.44
C PRO A 765 -11.86 -28.73 -17.33
N PRO A 766 -11.10 -29.84 -17.35
CA PRO A 766 -11.19 -30.88 -16.33
C PRO A 766 -10.65 -30.38 -14.99
N TYR A 767 -11.13 -30.99 -13.89
CA TYR A 767 -10.61 -30.78 -12.54
C TYR A 767 -9.77 -31.99 -12.16
N THR A 768 -8.50 -31.81 -11.78
CA THR A 768 -7.70 -32.92 -11.23
C THR A 768 -8.12 -33.22 -9.79
N ILE A 769 -8.55 -34.46 -9.53
CA ILE A 769 -9.01 -34.91 -8.20
C ILE A 769 -8.02 -35.84 -7.54
N GLY A 770 -7.31 -36.66 -8.30
CA GLY A 770 -6.37 -37.62 -7.73
C GLY A 770 -5.22 -37.94 -8.66
N LEU A 771 -4.06 -38.19 -8.07
CA LEU A 771 -2.83 -38.57 -8.76
C LEU A 771 -2.36 -39.92 -8.24
N PHE A 772 -2.25 -40.89 -9.14
CA PHE A 772 -1.60 -42.17 -8.87
C PHE A 772 -0.16 -42.13 -9.36
N GLN A 773 0.76 -42.50 -8.48
CA GLN A 773 2.19 -42.58 -8.79
C GLN A 773 2.82 -43.81 -8.12
N GLU A 774 4.05 -44.09 -8.51
CA GLU A 774 4.88 -45.12 -7.89
C GLU A 774 5.09 -44.84 -6.40
N TYR A 775 4.96 -45.88 -5.56
CA TYR A 775 5.39 -45.81 -4.18
C TYR A 775 6.90 -46.06 -4.13
N ILE A 776 7.63 -45.17 -3.48
CA ILE A 776 9.08 -45.28 -3.34
C ILE A 776 9.36 -45.85 -1.95
N GLU A 777 9.97 -47.04 -1.91
CA GLU A 777 10.57 -47.55 -0.67
C GLU A 777 11.77 -46.68 -0.29
N HIS A 778 11.74 -46.18 0.93
CA HIS A 778 12.71 -45.24 1.45
C HIS A 778 13.00 -45.53 2.92
N GLU A 779 14.18 -45.11 3.37
CA GLU A 779 14.63 -45.23 4.76
C GLU A 779 14.20 -44.02 5.61
N GLY A 780 13.87 -42.91 4.94
CA GLY A 780 13.39 -41.68 5.55
C GLY A 780 13.29 -40.57 4.51
N ASP A 781 12.94 -39.37 4.97
CA ASP A 781 13.06 -38.16 4.17
C ASP A 781 14.42 -37.49 4.37
N ALA A 782 14.82 -36.66 3.42
CA ALA A 782 16.10 -35.95 3.46
C ALA A 782 16.17 -34.98 4.65
N TRP A 783 15.03 -34.52 5.19
CA TRP A 783 14.99 -33.63 6.33
C TRP A 783 15.46 -34.33 7.61
N THR A 784 14.89 -35.49 7.91
CA THR A 784 15.26 -36.31 9.06
C THR A 784 16.72 -36.75 8.96
N LEU A 785 17.15 -37.20 7.78
CA LEU A 785 18.55 -37.55 7.51
C LEU A 785 19.50 -36.37 7.79
N SER A 786 19.11 -35.16 7.39
CA SER A 786 19.90 -33.94 7.64
C SER A 786 19.98 -33.61 9.12
N LEU A 787 18.87 -33.70 9.86
CA LEU A 787 18.82 -33.44 11.29
C LEU A 787 19.69 -34.42 12.09
N ASP A 788 19.65 -35.70 11.73
CA ASP A 788 20.49 -36.73 12.35
C ASP A 788 21.99 -36.44 12.14
N SER A 789 22.37 -36.02 10.92
CA SER A 789 23.76 -35.63 10.64
C SER A 789 24.19 -34.40 11.43
N VAL A 790 23.30 -33.41 11.60
CA VAL A 790 23.57 -32.22 12.41
C VAL A 790 23.76 -32.58 13.88
N ALA A 791 22.92 -33.47 14.43
CA ALA A 791 23.06 -33.95 15.80
C ALA A 791 24.42 -34.64 16.01
N GLN A 792 24.81 -35.54 15.10
CA GLN A 792 26.11 -36.22 15.16
C GLN A 792 27.30 -35.26 15.02
N TYR A 793 27.17 -34.24 14.17
CA TYR A 793 28.19 -33.19 14.05
C TYR A 793 28.44 -32.50 15.39
N TYR A 794 27.38 -32.09 16.10
CA TYR A 794 27.52 -31.46 17.41
C TYR A 794 28.17 -32.40 18.44
N GLU A 795 27.83 -33.69 18.45
CA GLU A 795 28.49 -34.68 19.33
C GLU A 795 30.00 -34.81 19.03
N ARG A 796 30.40 -34.83 17.75
CA ARG A 796 31.81 -34.90 17.35
C ARG A 796 32.59 -33.64 17.70
N VAL A 797 31.99 -32.46 17.50
CA VAL A 797 32.59 -31.18 17.89
C VAL A 797 32.77 -31.09 19.41
N LEU A 798 31.77 -31.51 20.19
CA LEU A 798 31.85 -31.50 21.66
C LEU A 798 32.91 -32.47 22.21
N SER A 799 33.13 -33.60 21.53
CA SER A 799 34.16 -34.58 21.93
C SER A 799 35.59 -34.17 21.55
N HIS A 800 35.79 -33.33 20.53
CA HIS A 800 37.13 -32.93 20.04
C HIS A 800 37.43 -31.43 20.25
N LYS A 801 36.70 -30.76 21.16
CA LYS A 801 36.71 -29.31 21.35
C LYS A 801 38.11 -28.68 21.55
N HIS A 802 39.08 -29.44 22.05
CA HIS A 802 40.45 -28.98 22.30
C HIS A 802 41.41 -29.10 21.11
N GLU A 803 41.00 -29.76 20.01
CA GLU A 803 41.84 -30.05 18.84
C GLU A 803 41.38 -29.28 17.57
N LEU A 804 40.38 -28.41 17.70
CA LEU A 804 39.80 -27.71 16.56
C LEU A 804 40.63 -26.46 16.19
N PRO A 805 41.08 -26.32 14.93
CA PRO A 805 41.70 -25.09 14.46
C PRO A 805 40.67 -23.93 14.41
N GLU A 806 41.16 -22.68 14.40
CA GLU A 806 40.30 -21.51 14.14
C GLU A 806 39.61 -21.66 12.77
N THR A 807 38.29 -21.48 12.77
CA THR A 807 37.46 -21.65 11.57
C THR A 807 37.74 -20.50 10.59
N PRO A 808 38.16 -20.77 9.34
CA PRO A 808 38.34 -19.69 8.37
C PRO A 808 36.98 -19.05 8.06
N VAL A 809 36.87 -17.75 8.28
CA VAL A 809 35.73 -16.92 7.87
C VAL A 809 36.04 -16.38 6.48
N GLU A 810 35.85 -17.18 5.43
CA GLU A 810 35.79 -16.65 4.07
C GLU A 810 34.31 -16.49 3.66
N PRO A 811 33.87 -15.30 3.23
CA PRO A 811 32.55 -15.14 2.66
C PRO A 811 32.50 -15.87 1.31
N LEU A 812 31.65 -16.90 1.22
CA LEU A 812 31.33 -17.54 -0.06
C LEU A 812 30.56 -16.54 -0.93
N ASP A 813 31.15 -16.11 -2.05
CA ASP A 813 30.40 -15.44 -3.11
C ASP A 813 29.60 -16.50 -3.88
N LEU A 814 28.37 -16.15 -4.28
CA LEU A 814 27.45 -17.01 -5.03
C LEU A 814 28.00 -17.42 -6.41
N PHE A 815 29.09 -16.76 -6.84
CA PHE A 815 29.74 -16.93 -8.14
C PHE A 815 31.15 -17.52 -8.07
N ASP A 816 31.66 -17.87 -6.89
CA ASP A 816 32.98 -18.48 -6.74
C ASP A 816 33.00 -19.95 -7.17
N GLU A 817 34.16 -20.43 -7.61
CA GLU A 817 34.36 -21.84 -7.93
C GLU A 817 34.26 -22.70 -6.65
N THR A 818 33.68 -23.89 -6.78
CA THR A 818 33.56 -24.85 -5.66
C THR A 818 34.95 -25.26 -5.16
N LYS A 819 35.32 -24.83 -3.95
CA LYS A 819 36.53 -25.30 -3.25
C LYS A 819 36.23 -26.63 -2.54
N GLU A 820 37.20 -27.54 -2.50
CA GLU A 820 37.08 -28.78 -1.71
C GLU A 820 37.06 -28.47 -0.20
N LEU A 821 36.20 -29.17 0.54
CA LEU A 821 36.12 -29.08 2.00
C LEU A 821 37.44 -29.58 2.62
N PRO A 822 38.05 -28.83 3.56
CA PRO A 822 39.21 -29.30 4.29
C PRO A 822 38.95 -30.64 5.00
N ASP A 823 39.95 -31.52 5.03
CA ASP A 823 39.81 -32.89 5.57
C ASP A 823 39.29 -32.93 7.02
N TYR A 824 39.69 -31.96 7.86
CA TYR A 824 39.22 -31.89 9.24
C TYR A 824 37.70 -31.58 9.31
N MET A 825 37.15 -30.75 8.42
CA MET A 825 35.72 -30.46 8.36
C MET A 825 34.93 -31.66 7.84
N ASN A 826 35.47 -32.36 6.84
CA ASN A 826 34.90 -33.62 6.35
C ASN A 826 34.83 -34.68 7.45
N ASN A 827 35.84 -34.76 8.32
CA ASN A 827 35.83 -35.66 9.48
C ASN A 827 34.78 -35.26 10.54
N LEU A 828 34.62 -33.97 10.82
CA LEU A 828 33.64 -33.48 11.80
C LEU A 828 32.20 -33.66 11.33
N ILE A 829 31.88 -33.26 10.10
CA ILE A 829 30.53 -33.45 9.52
C ILE A 829 30.26 -34.95 9.31
N GLY A 830 31.32 -35.71 9.04
CA GLY A 830 31.26 -37.13 8.70
C GLY A 830 31.28 -37.30 7.21
N SER A 831 32.26 -38.06 6.70
CA SER A 831 32.57 -38.18 5.27
C SER A 831 31.41 -38.61 4.37
N ILE A 832 30.36 -39.23 4.93
CA ILE A 832 29.21 -39.74 4.17
C ILE A 832 28.23 -38.62 3.81
N TYR A 833 27.88 -37.74 4.74
CA TYR A 833 26.79 -36.79 4.54
C TYR A 833 27.07 -35.71 3.48
N PRO A 834 28.28 -35.11 3.38
CA PRO A 834 28.62 -34.19 2.29
C PRO A 834 28.46 -34.81 0.90
N ASN A 835 28.78 -36.10 0.76
CA ASN A 835 28.56 -36.84 -0.49
C ASN A 835 27.07 -37.03 -0.79
N LEU A 836 26.23 -37.25 0.21
CA LEU A 836 24.77 -37.32 0.05
C LEU A 836 24.19 -35.95 -0.32
N ALA A 837 24.64 -34.86 0.31
CA ALA A 837 24.24 -33.51 -0.06
C ALA A 837 24.63 -33.17 -1.51
N ALA A 838 25.85 -33.54 -1.94
CA ALA A 838 26.29 -33.40 -3.32
C ALA A 838 25.43 -34.22 -4.30
N LEU A 839 25.06 -35.45 -3.92
CA LEU A 839 24.17 -36.30 -4.71
C LEU A 839 22.78 -35.67 -4.87
N LEU A 840 22.20 -35.13 -3.79
CA LEU A 840 20.92 -34.43 -3.85
C LEU A 840 20.98 -33.18 -4.75
N GLY A 841 22.06 -32.39 -4.63
CA GLY A 841 22.31 -31.26 -5.51
C GLY A 841 22.38 -31.68 -6.99
N LYS A 842 23.08 -32.78 -7.28
CA LYS A 842 23.12 -33.38 -8.61
C LYS A 842 21.74 -33.80 -9.12
N ARG A 843 20.93 -34.47 -8.30
CA ARG A 843 19.55 -34.85 -8.70
C ARG A 843 18.68 -33.65 -8.99
N THR A 844 18.80 -32.60 -8.19
CA THR A 844 18.06 -31.35 -8.39
C THR A 844 18.46 -30.67 -9.70
N ALA A 845 19.76 -30.60 -9.99
CA ALA A 845 20.28 -30.05 -11.25
C ALA A 845 19.85 -30.89 -12.48
N GLU A 846 19.85 -32.22 -12.36
CA GLU A 846 19.34 -33.12 -13.41
C GLU A 846 17.84 -32.89 -13.67
N MET A 847 17.03 -32.64 -12.63
CA MET A 847 15.62 -32.28 -12.77
C MET A 847 15.44 -30.93 -13.48
N HIS A 848 16.21 -29.90 -13.10
CA HIS A 848 16.17 -28.60 -13.78
C HIS A 848 16.61 -28.70 -15.24
N THR A 849 17.61 -29.53 -15.54
CA THR A 849 18.03 -29.82 -16.92
C THR A 849 16.89 -30.49 -17.72
N ALA A 850 16.17 -31.43 -17.10
CA ALA A 850 15.02 -32.07 -17.71
C ALA A 850 13.88 -31.08 -18.00
N LEU A 851 13.60 -30.16 -17.07
CA LEU A 851 12.60 -29.09 -17.22
C LEU A 851 13.03 -28.02 -18.23
N GLY A 852 14.34 -27.77 -18.38
CA GLY A 852 14.91 -26.83 -19.34
C GLY A 852 15.13 -27.40 -20.74
N SER A 853 14.87 -28.69 -20.95
CA SER A 853 14.97 -29.28 -22.28
C SER A 853 13.88 -28.73 -23.23
N LYS A 854 14.21 -28.49 -24.50
CA LYS A 854 13.23 -28.00 -25.49
C LYS A 854 12.03 -28.94 -25.59
N SER A 855 10.87 -28.42 -25.23
CA SER A 855 9.61 -29.14 -25.21
C SER A 855 8.73 -28.76 -26.40
N ALA A 856 7.99 -29.73 -26.95
CA ALA A 856 6.90 -29.46 -27.90
C ALA A 856 5.61 -29.00 -27.19
N ILE A 857 5.63 -28.90 -25.85
CA ILE A 857 4.52 -28.42 -25.02
C ILE A 857 4.84 -26.97 -24.65
N PRO A 858 4.06 -25.97 -25.13
CA PRO A 858 4.35 -24.55 -24.93
C PRO A 858 4.57 -24.15 -23.47
N ASP A 859 3.81 -24.73 -22.53
CA ASP A 859 3.90 -24.40 -21.10
C ASP A 859 5.23 -24.80 -20.43
N PHE A 860 6.05 -25.63 -21.09
CA PHE A 860 7.36 -26.09 -20.64
C PHE A 860 8.51 -25.55 -21.52
N GLU A 861 8.23 -24.66 -22.46
CA GLU A 861 9.28 -24.05 -23.28
C GLU A 861 10.09 -23.05 -22.43
N PRO A 862 11.43 -23.18 -22.37
CA PRO A 862 12.25 -22.22 -21.64
C PRO A 862 12.12 -20.81 -22.20
N GLU A 863 11.99 -19.82 -21.31
CA GLU A 863 11.88 -18.42 -21.68
C GLU A 863 13.16 -17.64 -21.30
N PRO A 864 13.57 -16.62 -22.06
CA PRO A 864 14.77 -15.85 -21.73
C PRO A 864 14.63 -15.08 -20.42
N PHE A 865 15.67 -15.12 -19.57
CA PHE A 865 15.75 -14.30 -18.36
C PHE A 865 16.22 -12.87 -18.71
N SER A 866 15.27 -11.94 -18.82
CA SER A 866 15.55 -10.55 -19.19
C SER A 866 16.05 -9.71 -18.01
N LEU A 867 16.74 -8.60 -18.31
CA LEU A 867 17.15 -7.62 -17.28
C LEU A 867 15.96 -7.01 -16.54
N LEU A 868 14.82 -6.83 -17.23
CA LEU A 868 13.58 -6.35 -16.60
C LEU A 868 13.05 -7.35 -15.58
N PHE A 869 13.09 -8.65 -15.92
CA PHE A 869 12.68 -9.70 -15.00
C PHE A 869 13.66 -9.82 -13.82
N GLN A 870 14.96 -9.72 -14.07
CA GLN A 870 16.00 -9.69 -13.02
C GLN A 870 15.76 -8.56 -12.00
N ARG A 871 15.46 -7.34 -12.49
CA ARG A 871 15.12 -6.20 -11.61
C ARG A 871 13.82 -6.44 -10.85
N SER A 872 12.83 -7.09 -11.48
CA SER A 872 11.59 -7.49 -10.80
C SER A 872 11.83 -8.48 -9.66
N ILE A 873 12.74 -9.45 -9.85
CA ILE A 873 13.10 -10.42 -8.81
C ILE A 873 13.83 -9.73 -7.65
N TYR A 874 14.80 -8.86 -7.95
CA TYR A 874 15.50 -8.06 -6.93
C TYR A 874 14.52 -7.28 -6.05
N GLN A 875 13.54 -6.60 -6.66
CA GLN A 875 12.52 -5.85 -5.92
C GLN A 875 11.58 -6.75 -5.10
N SER A 876 11.19 -7.91 -5.66
CA SER A 876 10.37 -8.89 -4.95
C SER A 876 11.07 -9.42 -3.69
N ILE A 877 12.36 -9.77 -3.79
CA ILE A 877 13.15 -10.29 -2.67
C ILE A 877 13.33 -9.21 -1.59
N ARG A 878 13.65 -7.96 -1.97
CA ARG A 878 13.75 -6.84 -1.02
C ARG A 878 12.43 -6.60 -0.29
N THR A 879 11.32 -6.63 -1.01
CA THR A 879 9.97 -6.48 -0.43
C THR A 879 9.67 -7.59 0.57
N LEU A 880 10.04 -8.84 0.24
CA LEU A 880 9.86 -9.98 1.14
C LEU A 880 10.71 -9.87 2.40
N VAL A 881 11.98 -9.48 2.27
CA VAL A 881 12.90 -9.27 3.39
C VAL A 881 12.32 -8.21 4.32
N HIS A 882 11.97 -7.04 3.78
CA HIS A 882 11.38 -5.96 4.57
C HIS A 882 10.10 -6.40 5.29
N ARG A 883 9.20 -7.11 4.60
CA ARG A 883 7.97 -7.65 5.21
C ARG A 883 8.26 -8.64 6.34
N THR A 884 9.27 -9.49 6.18
CA THR A 884 9.66 -10.50 7.17
C THR A 884 10.27 -9.85 8.41
N PHE A 885 11.12 -8.84 8.20
CA PHE A 885 11.72 -8.06 9.27
C PHE A 885 10.67 -7.27 10.05
N GLN A 886 9.71 -6.64 9.37
CA GLN A 886 8.56 -6.02 10.03
C GLN A 886 7.78 -7.01 10.92
N GLU A 887 7.65 -8.26 10.50
CA GLU A 887 7.01 -9.31 11.32
C GLU A 887 7.89 -9.71 12.52
N ALA A 888 9.21 -9.80 12.34
CA ALA A 888 10.15 -10.03 13.44
C ALA A 888 10.10 -8.89 14.50
N TYR A 889 10.05 -7.64 14.06
CA TYR A 889 9.82 -6.47 14.93
C TYR A 889 8.51 -6.61 15.74
N ARG A 890 7.42 -7.07 15.11
CA ARG A 890 6.12 -7.27 15.79
C ARG A 890 6.15 -8.37 16.85
N ILE A 891 6.91 -9.44 16.61
CA ILE A 891 6.99 -10.59 17.51
C ILE A 891 7.91 -10.29 18.71
N THR A 892 8.91 -9.41 18.54
CA THR A 892 9.87 -9.01 19.60
C THR A 892 9.19 -8.61 20.91
N ALA A 893 8.12 -7.81 20.85
CA ALA A 893 7.38 -7.36 22.04
C ALA A 893 6.65 -8.49 22.78
N LYS A 894 6.33 -9.59 22.08
CA LYS A 894 5.61 -10.76 22.59
C LYS A 894 6.56 -11.93 22.91
N ALA A 895 7.84 -11.81 22.57
CA ALA A 895 8.82 -12.87 22.75
C ALA A 895 9.26 -13.01 24.22
N PRO A 896 9.54 -14.25 24.69
CA PRO A 896 10.17 -14.52 25.98
C PRO A 896 11.45 -13.68 26.17
N PRO A 897 11.77 -13.22 27.41
CA PRO A 897 12.93 -12.36 27.67
C PRO A 897 14.25 -12.93 27.14
N GLU A 898 14.39 -14.26 27.20
CA GLU A 898 15.56 -15.02 26.76
C GLU A 898 15.84 -14.92 25.25
N LEU A 899 14.81 -14.66 24.43
CA LEU A 899 14.92 -14.61 22.96
C LEU A 899 15.00 -13.18 22.41
N ARG A 900 14.86 -12.15 23.26
CA ARG A 900 14.81 -10.75 22.80
C ARG A 900 16.15 -10.25 22.29
N SER A 901 17.26 -10.71 22.87
CA SER A 901 18.61 -10.39 22.40
C SER A 901 18.85 -10.95 20.99
N ASP A 902 18.42 -12.17 20.74
CA ASP A 902 18.63 -12.86 19.47
C ASP A 902 17.77 -12.23 18.37
N ILE A 903 16.52 -11.87 18.69
CA ILE A 903 15.64 -11.17 17.75
C ILE A 903 16.18 -9.76 17.44
N ALA A 904 16.73 -9.05 18.44
CA ALA A 904 17.35 -7.75 18.22
C ALA A 904 18.57 -7.84 17.28
N MET A 905 19.42 -8.86 17.46
CA MET A 905 20.56 -9.11 16.57
C MET A 905 20.12 -9.41 15.13
N ILE A 906 19.06 -10.22 14.95
CA ILE A 906 18.49 -10.49 13.62
C ILE A 906 18.00 -9.19 12.99
N ILE A 907 17.25 -8.38 13.74
CA ILE A 907 16.70 -7.09 13.31
C ILE A 907 17.80 -6.13 12.85
N GLU A 908 18.89 -6.01 13.62
CA GLU A 908 20.02 -5.14 13.29
C GLU A 908 20.75 -5.58 12.00
N SER A 909 20.55 -6.82 11.57
CA SER A 909 21.14 -7.37 10.34
C SER A 909 20.36 -7.04 9.06
N GLU A 910 19.23 -6.30 9.12
CA GLU A 910 18.37 -6.02 7.96
C GLU A 910 19.15 -5.41 6.79
N ASP A 911 19.94 -4.36 7.06
CA ASP A 911 20.73 -3.67 6.06
C ASP A 911 21.86 -4.54 5.50
N GLU A 912 22.45 -5.40 6.33
CA GLU A 912 23.47 -6.34 5.86
C GLU A 912 22.84 -7.34 4.90
N ILE A 913 21.69 -7.92 5.24
CA ILE A 913 20.97 -8.87 4.39
C ILE A 913 20.53 -8.20 3.08
N LEU A 914 20.03 -6.96 3.13
CA LEU A 914 19.65 -6.23 1.92
C LEU A 914 20.84 -5.99 0.98
N LYS A 915 22.01 -5.66 1.54
CA LYS A 915 23.25 -5.49 0.76
C LYS A 915 23.70 -6.79 0.08
N ARG A 916 23.39 -7.97 0.64
CA ARG A 916 23.70 -9.27 0.01
C ARG A 916 23.02 -9.45 -1.34
N PHE A 917 21.93 -8.73 -1.63
CA PHE A 917 21.22 -8.84 -2.91
C PHE A 917 21.76 -7.91 -4.01
N ASP A 918 22.59 -6.92 -3.69
CA ASP A 918 23.12 -5.95 -4.66
C ASP A 918 23.88 -6.57 -5.85
N PRO A 919 24.61 -7.69 -5.71
CA PRO A 919 25.22 -8.38 -6.85
C PRO A 919 24.20 -8.76 -7.95
N LEU A 920 22.94 -9.04 -7.60
CA LEU A 920 21.87 -9.33 -8.56
C LEU A 920 21.53 -8.14 -9.47
N MET A 921 21.95 -6.92 -9.14
CA MET A 921 21.79 -5.75 -10.00
C MET A 921 23.07 -5.42 -10.79
N LYS A 922 24.22 -5.90 -10.33
CA LYS A 922 25.54 -5.58 -10.92
C LYS A 922 25.92 -6.49 -12.08
N ARG A 923 25.45 -7.75 -12.10
CA ARG A 923 25.78 -8.73 -13.14
C ARG A 923 24.52 -9.25 -13.82
N LYS A 924 24.47 -9.24 -15.16
CA LYS A 924 23.39 -9.90 -15.91
C LYS A 924 23.45 -11.42 -15.67
N CYS A 925 22.35 -12.00 -15.22
CA CYS A 925 22.19 -13.45 -15.11
C CYS A 925 21.82 -14.01 -16.49
N SER A 926 22.77 -14.67 -17.16
CA SER A 926 22.55 -15.34 -18.44
C SER A 926 22.00 -16.76 -18.24
N VAL A 927 20.73 -16.85 -17.84
CA VAL A 927 20.02 -18.11 -17.60
C VAL A 927 18.67 -18.12 -18.33
N ASP A 928 18.05 -19.29 -18.45
CA ASP A 928 16.68 -19.43 -18.95
C ASP A 928 15.71 -19.65 -17.79
N LYS A 929 14.50 -19.10 -17.92
CA LYS A 929 13.37 -19.38 -17.04
C LYS A 929 12.75 -20.70 -17.48
N ILE A 930 12.66 -21.65 -16.56
CA ILE A 930 12.04 -22.96 -16.77
C ILE A 930 10.74 -23.06 -15.97
N ARG A 931 9.94 -24.09 -16.24
CA ARG A 931 8.73 -24.38 -15.46
C ARG A 931 9.11 -24.61 -13.98
N ILE A 932 8.40 -23.95 -13.07
CA ILE A 932 8.62 -24.07 -11.62
C ILE A 932 8.04 -25.41 -11.14
N HIS A 933 8.84 -26.22 -10.45
CA HIS A 933 8.46 -27.55 -9.93
C HIS A 933 7.66 -27.51 -8.61
N GLY A 934 7.19 -26.33 -8.19
CA GLY A 934 6.39 -26.13 -6.98
C GLY A 934 7.21 -25.99 -5.69
N ASP A 935 6.59 -26.36 -4.57
CA ASP A 935 7.17 -26.33 -3.23
C ASP A 935 8.19 -27.48 -3.10
N TYR A 936 9.49 -27.17 -3.01
CA TYR A 936 10.56 -28.14 -2.85
C TYR A 936 11.12 -28.04 -1.43
N HIS A 937 10.90 -29.08 -0.63
CA HIS A 937 11.41 -29.14 0.74
C HIS A 937 11.99 -30.52 1.05
N LEU A 938 13.00 -30.58 1.92
CA LEU A 938 13.71 -31.84 2.23
C LEU A 938 12.79 -32.92 2.81
N GLY A 939 11.71 -32.54 3.50
CA GLY A 939 10.69 -33.49 3.98
C GLY A 939 9.83 -34.15 2.88
N GLN A 940 9.93 -33.70 1.62
CA GLN A 940 9.28 -34.32 0.45
C GLN A 940 10.26 -35.17 -0.35
N VAL A 941 11.57 -34.97 -0.15
CA VAL A 941 12.60 -35.74 -0.84
C VAL A 941 12.87 -37.02 -0.07
N LEU A 942 12.68 -38.16 -0.74
CA LEU A 942 12.82 -39.47 -0.14
C LEU A 942 14.24 -40.01 -0.33
N TYR A 943 14.86 -40.49 0.74
CA TYR A 943 16.16 -41.15 0.70
C TYR A 943 16.00 -42.68 0.65
N THR A 944 16.52 -43.30 -0.40
CA THR A 944 16.38 -44.74 -0.68
C THR A 944 17.50 -45.61 -0.09
N GLY A 945 18.34 -45.05 0.79
CA GLY A 945 19.59 -45.68 1.27
C GLY A 945 20.78 -45.54 0.33
N LYS A 946 20.54 -45.16 -0.94
CA LYS A 946 21.61 -44.95 -1.95
C LYS A 946 21.42 -43.75 -2.86
N ASP A 947 20.19 -43.26 -3.01
CA ASP A 947 19.84 -42.16 -3.90
C ASP A 947 18.64 -41.38 -3.36
N PHE A 948 18.42 -40.20 -3.92
CA PHE A 948 17.28 -39.35 -3.59
C PHE A 948 16.22 -39.39 -4.70
N ILE A 949 14.96 -39.42 -4.28
CA ILE A 949 13.80 -39.26 -5.16
C ILE A 949 13.08 -37.98 -4.74
N ILE A 950 12.93 -37.04 -5.68
CA ILE A 950 12.33 -35.71 -5.48
C ILE A 950 10.81 -35.80 -5.59
#